data_AF-A0A1W9LUT5-F1
#
_entry.id   AF-A0A1W9LUT5-F1
#
_cell.length_a   1.000
_cell.length_b   1.000
_cell.length_c   1.000
_cell.angle_alpha   90.00
_cell.angle_beta   90.00
_cell.angle_gamma   90.00
#
_symmetry.space_group_name_H-M   'P 1'
#
loop_
_entity.id
_entity.type
_entity.pdbx_description
1 polymer ?
#
loop_
_entity_poly.entity_id
_entity_poly.type
_entity_poly.pdbx_seq_one_letter_code
_entity_poly.pdbx_strand_id
1 'polypeptide(L)'
;MRRHQCWRGAVLLLLLLPWPLVAGEGGAAGGPQRIVSLVPAVTEMLLALGAGERIVGVTWHDEFLPALPPTTVVGGFAAPSRERIEALKPDLLITSSLHRHLEERLQGTTTVFRHRPGTLADLYATIHELGQVLGREDAARVLVERLTVRLEKISARTAAIAPEQRPRVLRLMGGEPVMVPGDDSFQNDYIRAAGGTPPQLGRQGQIVPISLEEWQQFNPQVVYGCGDDRERLRRALDRPGWREVAAVRDNRILTFPCELTCRPSVRAVDFTEALAAALYPGELLGLGSEAGPVPLADDAAGARVPLDLELPCLRQAYLLDSTWRGFANRTLVLEFSEPQRLLSSLDGPRQGIRVAGNHALSPPTWKLAGDLPGLRRRAAELVGQPQEETSFLFTGASMDSLSVQQQRYRDMRVAALVTAGVRGNAMRAGRDEGSFYEPGTINVIVLSNMRLSERAMARAIISATEGKSAALADLDVRSSYGPLERQATGTGTDNVLVIGGSGPAIDGSGGHTKMGELIARTVHDGVIEAVARQSGIRPQRSVLARLDERRVRLGRLAALAEERCGGAGLGPALEDILLTPPYDGLLRTALAAADAGVDDTVLWRELARSAALSLAGSGRGNLGRDLRDCVADDTLPPPLALTLNGLVNGLLAEQGPVRPW
;
A
#
# COMPACT_ATOMS: atom_id res chain seq x y z
N MET A 1 -49.81 30.04 29.61
CA MET A 1 -49.26 29.94 28.24
C MET A 1 -47.75 30.13 28.30
N ARG A 2 -47.00 29.20 27.67
CA ARG A 2 -45.52 29.05 27.54
C ARG A 2 -44.70 28.84 28.82
N ARG A 3 -44.20 27.61 29.03
CA ARG A 3 -42.77 27.21 29.01
C ARG A 3 -42.58 25.75 29.47
N HIS A 4 -41.76 25.05 28.67
CA HIS A 4 -40.79 23.95 28.88
C HIS A 4 -40.67 23.12 30.17
N GLN A 5 -40.04 21.94 29.95
CA GLN A 5 -39.31 21.00 30.86
C GLN A 5 -40.11 19.74 31.23
N CYS A 6 -39.60 18.50 31.27
CA CYS A 6 -38.25 17.93 31.10
C CYS A 6 -38.33 16.38 31.21
N TRP A 7 -37.21 15.70 30.92
CA TRP A 7 -36.82 14.28 31.22
C TRP A 7 -37.07 13.24 30.12
N ARG A 8 -36.13 12.36 29.76
CA ARG A 8 -34.80 11.98 30.29
C ARG A 8 -34.03 11.28 29.15
N GLY A 9 -32.86 11.78 28.77
CA GLY A 9 -31.93 11.10 27.88
C GLY A 9 -30.82 10.43 28.67
N ALA A 10 -30.70 9.11 28.56
CA ALA A 10 -29.52 8.36 28.99
C ALA A 10 -28.59 8.26 27.78
N VAL A 11 -27.47 8.98 27.83
CA VAL A 11 -26.39 8.91 26.85
C VAL A 11 -25.57 7.67 27.16
N LEU A 12 -25.65 6.65 26.29
CA LEU A 12 -24.69 5.55 26.26
C LEU A 12 -23.36 6.08 25.68
N LEU A 13 -22.29 6.05 26.48
CA LEU A 13 -20.92 6.20 26.00
C LEU A 13 -20.58 5.02 25.07
N LEU A 14 -20.56 5.26 23.76
CA LEU A 14 -19.96 4.37 22.76
C LEU A 14 -18.47 4.74 22.63
N LEU A 15 -17.62 3.90 23.19
CA LEU A 15 -16.16 3.95 23.11
C LEU A 15 -15.70 3.80 21.65
N LEU A 16 -15.35 4.92 21.01
CA LEU A 16 -14.53 4.96 19.81
C LEU A 16 -13.07 4.72 20.21
N LEU A 17 -12.67 3.45 20.32
CA LEU A 17 -11.28 3.07 20.52
C LEU A 17 -10.56 2.92 19.17
N PRO A 18 -9.44 3.62 18.94
CA PRO A 18 -8.53 3.29 17.85
C PRO A 18 -7.87 1.95 18.14
N TRP A 19 -7.50 1.20 17.09
CA TRP A 19 -6.76 -0.06 17.19
C TRP A 19 -5.50 0.14 18.04
N PRO A 20 -5.40 -0.41 19.27
CA PRO A 20 -4.11 -0.78 19.79
C PRO A 20 -3.67 -2.03 19.01
N LEU A 21 -2.37 -2.23 18.84
CA LEU A 21 -1.84 -3.58 18.84
C LEU A 21 -2.25 -4.21 20.18
N VAL A 22 -3.48 -4.71 20.27
CA VAL A 22 -3.89 -5.58 21.36
C VAL A 22 -3.13 -6.86 21.05
N ALA A 23 -1.99 -7.04 21.71
CA ALA A 23 -1.56 -8.36 22.10
C ALA A 23 -2.74 -8.94 22.89
N GLY A 24 -3.63 -9.66 22.18
CA GLY A 24 -4.76 -10.31 22.79
C GLY A 24 -4.19 -11.37 23.71
N GLU A 25 -4.25 -11.11 25.01
CA GLU A 25 -4.09 -12.16 26.00
C GLU A 25 -5.06 -13.29 25.64
N GLY A 26 -4.49 -14.49 25.54
CA GLY A 26 -5.13 -15.68 25.00
C GLY A 26 -6.40 -16.07 25.76
N GLY A 27 -7.54 -15.63 25.25
CA GLY A 27 -8.79 -16.37 25.39
C GLY A 27 -8.85 -17.43 24.30
N ALA A 28 -8.65 -18.69 24.66
CA ALA A 28 -8.87 -19.85 23.80
C ALA A 28 -10.37 -19.95 23.46
N ALA A 29 -10.82 -19.19 22.47
CA ALA A 29 -12.11 -19.38 21.82
C ALA A 29 -11.89 -20.29 20.59
N GLY A 30 -12.70 -21.35 20.50
CA GLY A 30 -12.59 -22.39 19.46
C GLY A 30 -12.63 -21.82 18.04
N GLY A 31 -11.94 -22.50 17.12
CA GLY A 31 -11.79 -22.10 15.72
C GLY A 31 -10.46 -22.61 15.14
N PRO A 32 -10.27 -22.52 13.81
CA PRO A 32 -9.05 -22.98 13.15
C PRO A 32 -7.83 -22.17 13.60
N GLN A 33 -6.70 -22.85 13.78
CA GLN A 33 -5.41 -22.35 14.26
C GLN A 33 -4.33 -22.36 13.17
N ARG A 34 -4.53 -23.08 12.07
CA ARG A 34 -3.57 -23.22 10.96
C ARG A 34 -4.26 -22.90 9.65
N ILE A 35 -4.34 -21.62 9.35
CA ILE A 35 -5.05 -21.08 8.19
C ILE A 35 -4.08 -20.92 7.02
N VAL A 36 -4.41 -21.50 5.88
CA VAL A 36 -3.80 -21.14 4.60
C VAL A 36 -4.77 -20.27 3.83
N SER A 37 -4.36 -19.05 3.49
CA SER A 37 -5.19 -18.13 2.70
C SER A 37 -4.68 -18.02 1.27
N LEU A 38 -5.46 -18.51 0.31
CA LEU A 38 -5.15 -18.36 -1.11
C LEU A 38 -5.78 -17.10 -1.72
N VAL A 39 -6.52 -16.30 -0.93
CA VAL A 39 -7.31 -15.17 -1.44
C VAL A 39 -6.90 -13.89 -0.72
N PRO A 40 -6.17 -12.97 -1.38
CA PRO A 40 -5.64 -11.78 -0.71
C PRO A 40 -6.67 -10.90 0.00
N ALA A 41 -7.87 -10.77 -0.57
CA ALA A 41 -8.97 -10.02 0.04
C ALA A 41 -9.36 -10.62 1.41
N VAL A 42 -9.37 -11.95 1.53
CA VAL A 42 -9.70 -12.62 2.79
C VAL A 42 -8.50 -12.59 3.74
N THR A 43 -7.26 -12.64 3.24
CA THR A 43 -6.06 -12.46 4.07
C THR A 43 -6.13 -11.14 4.85
N GLU A 44 -6.52 -10.05 4.19
CA GLU A 44 -6.74 -8.75 4.85
C GLU A 44 -7.87 -8.79 5.91
N MET A 45 -8.98 -9.48 5.64
CA MET A 45 -10.06 -9.65 6.61
C MET A 45 -9.62 -10.45 7.84
N LEU A 46 -8.84 -11.53 7.65
CA LEU A 46 -8.29 -12.34 8.73
C LEU A 46 -7.38 -11.50 9.64
N LEU A 47 -6.55 -10.65 9.06
CA LEU A 47 -5.70 -9.71 9.80
C LEU A 47 -6.54 -8.72 10.61
N ALA A 48 -7.58 -8.12 9.99
CA ALA A 48 -8.47 -7.18 10.67
C ALA A 48 -9.30 -7.81 11.80
N LEU A 49 -9.57 -9.13 11.73
CA LEU A 49 -10.21 -9.91 12.78
C LEU A 49 -9.23 -10.38 13.88
N GLY A 50 -7.96 -9.99 13.81
CA GLY A 50 -6.94 -10.38 14.78
C GLY A 50 -6.53 -11.86 14.69
N ALA A 51 -6.68 -12.48 13.51
CA ALA A 51 -6.32 -13.87 13.25
C ALA A 51 -4.96 -14.03 12.54
N GLY A 52 -4.14 -12.97 12.46
CA GLY A 52 -2.86 -12.97 11.73
C GLY A 52 -1.88 -14.07 12.16
N GLU A 53 -1.70 -14.27 13.47
CA GLU A 53 -0.83 -15.32 14.02
C GLU A 53 -1.29 -16.75 13.69
N ARG A 54 -2.55 -16.93 13.24
CA ARG A 54 -3.09 -18.23 12.82
C ARG A 54 -2.82 -18.51 11.34
N ILE A 55 -2.31 -17.54 10.57
CA ILE A 55 -2.01 -17.68 9.15
C ILE A 55 -0.64 -18.34 8.99
N VAL A 56 -0.62 -19.55 8.44
CA VAL A 56 0.61 -20.34 8.23
C VAL A 56 1.05 -20.38 6.77
N GLY A 57 0.16 -20.01 5.84
CA GLY A 57 0.48 -19.95 4.42
C GLY A 57 -0.33 -18.91 3.67
N VAL A 58 0.30 -18.20 2.73
CA VAL A 58 -0.33 -17.20 1.86
C VAL A 58 0.17 -17.30 0.43
N THR A 59 -0.52 -16.63 -0.50
CA THR A 59 0.05 -16.39 -1.83
C THR A 59 1.15 -15.32 -1.78
N TRP A 60 2.04 -15.30 -2.77
CA TRP A 60 3.08 -14.26 -2.86
C TRP A 60 2.49 -12.84 -2.98
N HIS A 61 1.24 -12.72 -3.44
CA HIS A 61 0.53 -11.44 -3.56
C HIS A 61 0.17 -10.78 -2.21
N ASP A 62 0.34 -11.51 -1.10
CA ASP A 62 0.10 -11.04 0.27
C ASP A 62 1.39 -10.59 0.98
N GLU A 63 2.57 -10.77 0.36
CA GLU A 63 3.86 -10.46 0.99
C GLU A 63 4.01 -8.98 1.39
N PHE A 64 3.28 -8.08 0.73
CA PHE A 64 3.26 -6.64 1.04
C PHE A 64 2.17 -6.24 2.04
N LEU A 65 1.43 -7.18 2.64
CA LEU A 65 0.48 -6.87 3.71
C LEU A 65 1.25 -6.54 5.00
N PRO A 66 1.24 -5.28 5.49
CA PRO A 66 2.12 -4.89 6.58
C PRO A 66 1.89 -5.64 7.90
N ALA A 67 0.63 -5.94 8.19
CA ALA A 67 0.21 -6.65 9.40
C ALA A 67 0.38 -8.18 9.31
N LEU A 68 0.78 -8.72 8.14
CA LEU A 68 0.99 -10.16 7.98
C LEU A 68 2.30 -10.58 8.66
N PRO A 69 2.30 -11.52 9.62
CA PRO A 69 3.54 -12.04 10.20
C PRO A 69 4.39 -12.77 9.14
N PRO A 70 5.67 -13.05 9.40
CA PRO A 70 6.48 -13.91 8.53
C PRO A 70 5.76 -15.24 8.27
N THR A 71 5.35 -15.46 7.03
CA THR A 71 4.44 -16.56 6.64
C THR A 71 5.00 -17.28 5.42
N THR A 72 4.76 -18.59 5.31
CA THR A 72 5.18 -19.37 4.14
C THR A 72 4.40 -18.96 2.89
N VAL A 73 5.12 -18.68 1.81
CA VAL A 73 4.51 -18.49 0.49
C VAL A 73 4.21 -19.86 -0.13
N VAL A 74 2.94 -20.10 -0.43
CA VAL A 74 2.43 -21.38 -0.96
C VAL A 74 2.13 -21.36 -2.45
N GLY A 75 2.54 -20.33 -3.20
CA GLY A 75 2.29 -20.21 -4.63
C GLY A 75 1.69 -18.87 -5.03
N GLY A 76 1.23 -18.80 -6.28
CA GLY A 76 0.44 -17.69 -6.80
C GLY A 76 -1.05 -17.84 -6.53
N PHE A 77 -1.81 -16.77 -6.74
CA PHE A 77 -3.28 -16.83 -6.70
C PHE A 77 -3.83 -17.80 -7.76
N ALA A 78 -3.34 -17.71 -8.99
CA ALA A 78 -3.80 -18.61 -10.07
C ALA A 78 -3.22 -20.03 -9.97
N ALA A 79 -2.07 -20.17 -9.31
CA ALA A 79 -1.28 -21.39 -9.28
C ALA A 79 -0.71 -21.69 -7.87
N PRO A 80 -1.58 -21.99 -6.90
CA PRO A 80 -1.17 -22.42 -5.57
C PRO A 80 -0.52 -23.83 -5.60
N SER A 81 0.57 -24.01 -4.86
CA SER A 81 1.31 -25.27 -4.74
C SER A 81 0.67 -26.19 -3.70
N ARG A 82 0.03 -27.27 -4.17
CA ARG A 82 -0.60 -28.27 -3.31
C ARG A 82 0.37 -28.87 -2.28
N GLU A 83 1.58 -29.24 -2.70
CA GLU A 83 2.57 -29.88 -1.83
C GLU A 83 2.91 -28.98 -0.64
N ARG A 84 3.15 -27.68 -0.90
CA ARG A 84 3.41 -26.69 0.14
C ARG A 84 2.23 -26.53 1.09
N ILE A 85 1.00 -26.52 0.55
CA ILE A 85 -0.22 -26.43 1.36
C ILE A 85 -0.35 -27.66 2.27
N GLU A 86 -0.19 -28.86 1.72
CA GLU A 86 -0.30 -30.13 2.49
C GLU A 86 0.78 -30.22 3.57
N ALA A 87 2.01 -29.79 3.28
CA ALA A 87 3.11 -29.75 4.24
C ALA A 87 2.79 -28.86 5.47
N LEU A 88 1.99 -27.81 5.28
CA LEU A 88 1.56 -26.93 6.37
C LEU A 88 0.44 -27.51 7.23
N LYS A 89 -0.20 -28.62 6.82
CA LYS A 89 -1.30 -29.27 7.55
C LYS A 89 -2.37 -28.26 8.03
N PRO A 90 -3.00 -27.50 7.12
CA PRO A 90 -4.01 -26.52 7.49
C PRO A 90 -5.28 -27.18 8.03
N ASP A 91 -5.88 -26.54 9.03
CA ASP A 91 -7.24 -26.88 9.49
C ASP A 91 -8.31 -26.05 8.75
N LEU A 92 -7.93 -24.90 8.19
CA LEU A 92 -8.74 -24.08 7.30
C LEU A 92 -7.96 -23.65 6.05
N LEU A 93 -8.55 -23.89 4.89
CA LEU A 93 -8.07 -23.39 3.60
C LEU A 93 -9.06 -22.37 3.03
N ILE A 94 -8.61 -21.15 2.81
CA ILE A 94 -9.39 -20.13 2.10
C ILE A 94 -9.16 -20.26 0.60
N THR A 95 -10.24 -20.41 -0.17
CA THR A 95 -10.19 -20.59 -1.63
C THR A 95 -11.06 -19.59 -2.38
N SER A 96 -10.82 -19.49 -3.69
CA SER A 96 -11.74 -18.84 -4.64
C SER A 96 -12.32 -19.89 -5.59
N SER A 97 -13.23 -19.48 -6.47
CA SER A 97 -13.77 -20.34 -7.53
C SER A 97 -12.69 -20.97 -8.44
N LEU A 98 -11.51 -20.35 -8.56
CA LEU A 98 -10.38 -20.85 -9.35
C LEU A 98 -9.69 -22.07 -8.71
N HIS A 99 -9.80 -22.25 -7.39
CA HIS A 99 -9.06 -23.28 -6.66
C HIS A 99 -9.87 -24.57 -6.45
N ARG A 100 -10.99 -24.74 -7.17
CA ARG A 100 -11.87 -25.92 -7.05
C ARG A 100 -11.12 -27.26 -7.16
N HIS A 101 -10.15 -27.32 -8.07
CA HIS A 101 -9.30 -28.49 -8.27
C HIS A 101 -8.46 -28.86 -7.03
N LEU A 102 -8.08 -27.88 -6.19
CA LEU A 102 -7.41 -28.15 -4.91
C LEU A 102 -8.40 -28.62 -3.86
N GLU A 103 -9.58 -28.00 -3.82
CA GLU A 103 -10.61 -28.35 -2.85
C GLU A 103 -10.96 -29.82 -2.93
N GLU A 104 -11.21 -30.33 -4.15
CA GLU A 104 -11.51 -31.74 -4.42
C GLU A 104 -10.43 -32.70 -3.91
N ARG A 105 -9.15 -32.30 -4.01
CA ARG A 105 -8.01 -33.13 -3.60
C ARG A 105 -7.70 -33.08 -2.12
N LEU A 106 -8.17 -32.06 -1.41
CA LEU A 106 -8.00 -31.85 0.04
C LEU A 106 -9.27 -32.17 0.83
N GLN A 107 -10.29 -32.75 0.17
CA GLN A 107 -11.52 -33.20 0.81
C GLN A 107 -11.20 -34.22 1.92
N GLY A 108 -11.80 -33.99 3.10
CA GLY A 108 -11.69 -34.91 4.25
C GLY A 108 -10.49 -34.65 5.18
N THR A 109 -9.52 -33.83 4.79
CA THR A 109 -8.36 -33.49 5.64
C THR A 109 -8.36 -32.03 6.12
N THR A 110 -8.97 -31.12 5.35
CA THR A 110 -8.94 -29.68 5.64
C THR A 110 -10.33 -29.07 5.43
N THR A 111 -10.75 -28.18 6.33
CA THR A 111 -11.98 -27.40 6.15
C THR A 111 -11.74 -26.34 5.07
N VAL A 112 -12.68 -26.19 4.13
CA VAL A 112 -12.56 -25.20 3.05
C VAL A 112 -13.56 -24.07 3.27
N PHE A 113 -13.05 -22.83 3.25
CA PHE A 113 -13.88 -21.63 3.14
C PHE A 113 -13.70 -21.04 1.74
N ARG A 114 -14.72 -21.17 0.90
CA ARG A 114 -14.69 -20.64 -0.47
C ARG A 114 -15.26 -19.23 -0.51
N HIS A 115 -14.38 -18.24 -0.72
CA HIS A 115 -14.77 -16.86 -0.90
C HIS A 115 -15.49 -16.63 -2.24
N ARG A 116 -16.58 -15.87 -2.18
CA ARG A 116 -17.33 -15.40 -3.35
C ARG A 116 -17.28 -13.87 -3.38
N PRO A 117 -16.48 -13.25 -4.27
CA PRO A 117 -16.48 -11.80 -4.39
C PRO A 117 -17.84 -11.36 -4.94
N GLY A 118 -18.56 -10.54 -4.18
CA GLY A 118 -19.92 -10.10 -4.51
C GLY A 118 -20.04 -8.58 -4.46
N THR A 119 -21.05 -8.09 -3.78
CA THR A 119 -21.38 -6.69 -3.47
C THR A 119 -20.66 -6.20 -2.20
N LEU A 120 -20.85 -4.92 -1.83
CA LEU A 120 -20.47 -4.42 -0.51
C LEU A 120 -21.21 -5.14 0.64
N ALA A 121 -22.44 -5.59 0.42
CA ALA A 121 -23.17 -6.37 1.41
C ALA A 121 -22.55 -7.77 1.61
N ASP A 122 -22.11 -8.40 0.53
CA ASP A 122 -21.42 -9.71 0.58
C ASP A 122 -20.06 -9.61 1.30
N LEU A 123 -19.38 -8.46 1.20
CA LEU A 123 -18.20 -8.18 2.02
C LEU A 123 -18.53 -8.24 3.52
N TYR A 124 -19.58 -7.55 3.97
CA TYR A 124 -19.97 -7.56 5.38
C TYR A 124 -20.40 -8.96 5.85
N ALA A 125 -21.15 -9.68 5.01
CA ALA A 125 -21.53 -11.07 5.28
C ALA A 125 -20.27 -11.96 5.43
N THR A 126 -19.29 -11.82 4.52
CA THR A 126 -18.02 -12.56 4.59
C THR A 126 -17.27 -12.27 5.89
N ILE A 127 -17.21 -11.01 6.34
CA ILE A 127 -16.56 -10.65 7.61
C ILE A 127 -17.27 -11.30 8.81
N HIS A 128 -18.61 -11.30 8.82
CA HIS A 128 -19.38 -11.98 9.88
C HIS A 128 -19.17 -13.49 9.89
N GLU A 129 -19.21 -14.14 8.72
CA GLU A 129 -18.97 -15.58 8.59
C GLU A 129 -17.56 -15.95 9.06
N LEU A 130 -16.53 -15.19 8.66
CA LEU A 130 -15.17 -15.38 9.16
C LEU A 130 -15.09 -15.16 10.67
N GLY A 131 -15.80 -14.17 11.21
CA GLY A 131 -15.93 -13.96 12.65
C GLY A 131 -16.44 -15.21 13.36
N GLN A 132 -17.51 -15.83 12.86
CA GLN A 132 -18.06 -17.07 13.43
C GLN A 132 -17.09 -18.24 13.32
N VAL A 133 -16.47 -18.44 12.15
CA VAL A 133 -15.50 -19.53 11.93
C VAL A 133 -14.30 -19.41 12.88
N LEU A 134 -13.87 -18.18 13.17
CA LEU A 134 -12.67 -17.91 13.98
C LEU A 134 -12.93 -17.79 15.50
N GLY A 135 -14.19 -17.76 15.94
CA GLY A 135 -14.56 -17.41 17.32
C GLY A 135 -14.25 -15.95 17.65
N ARG A 136 -14.55 -15.04 16.71
CA ARG A 136 -14.24 -13.60 16.68
C ARG A 136 -15.46 -12.76 16.28
N GLU A 137 -16.65 -13.17 16.66
CA GLU A 137 -17.92 -12.54 16.29
C GLU A 137 -18.03 -11.09 16.75
N ASP A 138 -17.57 -10.77 17.96
CA ASP A 138 -17.55 -9.39 18.47
C ASP A 138 -16.59 -8.51 17.67
N ALA A 139 -15.41 -9.03 17.32
CA ALA A 139 -14.46 -8.30 16.48
C ALA A 139 -15.04 -8.05 15.07
N ALA A 140 -15.72 -9.05 14.50
CA ALA A 140 -16.41 -8.92 13.23
C ALA A 140 -17.54 -7.88 13.28
N ARG A 141 -18.37 -7.89 14.33
CA ARG A 141 -19.43 -6.91 14.54
C ARG A 141 -18.89 -5.49 14.62
N VAL A 142 -17.86 -5.26 15.45
CA VAL A 142 -17.22 -3.95 15.59
C VAL A 142 -16.59 -3.49 14.28
N LEU A 143 -15.97 -4.40 13.52
CA LEU A 143 -15.36 -4.09 12.23
C LEU A 143 -16.42 -3.69 11.20
N VAL A 144 -17.50 -4.47 11.05
CA VAL A 144 -18.58 -4.16 10.12
C VAL A 144 -19.26 -2.84 10.49
N GLU A 145 -19.61 -2.65 11.76
CA GLU A 145 -20.23 -1.40 12.24
C GLU A 145 -19.36 -0.18 11.89
N ARG A 146 -18.04 -0.28 12.09
CA ARG A 146 -17.09 0.78 11.72
C ARG A 146 -17.08 1.07 10.21
N LEU A 147 -17.04 0.02 9.39
CA LEU A 147 -17.03 0.17 7.92
C LEU A 147 -18.35 0.76 7.42
N THR A 148 -19.48 0.31 7.97
CA THR A 148 -20.82 0.82 7.65
C THR A 148 -20.95 2.29 8.01
N VAL A 149 -20.59 2.69 9.23
CA VAL A 149 -20.67 4.11 9.67
C VAL A 149 -19.82 5.02 8.78
N ARG A 150 -18.64 4.57 8.36
CA ARG A 150 -17.80 5.35 7.42
C ARG A 150 -18.46 5.47 6.04
N LEU A 151 -18.99 4.38 5.50
CA LEU A 151 -19.64 4.37 4.20
C LEU A 151 -20.92 5.21 4.17
N GLU A 152 -21.75 5.11 5.21
CA GLU A 152 -22.99 5.89 5.37
C GLU A 152 -22.73 7.39 5.36
N LYS A 153 -21.63 7.86 5.96
CA LYS A 153 -21.24 9.28 5.91
C LYS A 153 -21.02 9.76 4.47
N ILE A 154 -20.40 8.95 3.61
CA ILE A 154 -20.19 9.29 2.20
C ILE A 154 -21.51 9.23 1.46
N SER A 155 -22.28 8.15 1.67
CA SER A 155 -23.56 7.94 0.99
C SER A 155 -24.58 9.03 1.33
N ALA A 156 -24.64 9.50 2.58
CA ALA A 156 -25.50 10.60 2.98
C ALA A 156 -25.13 11.92 2.26
N ARG A 157 -23.82 12.18 2.08
CA ARG A 157 -23.34 13.37 1.36
C ARG A 157 -23.64 13.29 -0.13
N THR A 158 -23.37 12.14 -0.75
CA THR A 158 -23.61 11.96 -2.19
C THR A 158 -25.10 11.83 -2.53
N ALA A 159 -25.92 11.38 -1.57
CA ALA A 159 -27.38 11.37 -1.71
C ALA A 159 -27.98 12.77 -1.87
N ALA A 160 -27.38 13.79 -1.24
CA ALA A 160 -27.81 15.19 -1.36
C ALA A 160 -27.52 15.79 -2.74
N ILE A 161 -26.69 15.15 -3.56
CA ILE A 161 -26.35 15.59 -4.92
C ILE A 161 -27.44 15.12 -5.87
N ALA A 162 -28.00 16.06 -6.64
CA ALA A 162 -29.04 15.79 -7.62
C ALA A 162 -28.58 14.71 -8.62
N PRO A 163 -29.45 13.75 -9.02
CA PRO A 163 -29.07 12.67 -9.93
C PRO A 163 -28.37 13.13 -11.22
N GLU A 164 -28.76 14.28 -11.77
CA GLU A 164 -28.22 14.86 -13.00
C GLU A 164 -26.80 15.41 -12.82
N GLN A 165 -26.41 15.70 -11.59
CA GLN A 165 -25.07 16.18 -11.21
C GLN A 165 -24.12 15.03 -10.85
N ARG A 166 -24.63 13.79 -10.75
CA ARG A 166 -23.80 12.61 -10.46
C ARG A 166 -23.05 12.19 -11.73
N PRO A 167 -21.71 12.17 -11.70
CA PRO A 167 -20.94 11.86 -12.89
C PRO A 167 -21.17 10.41 -13.32
N ARG A 168 -21.23 10.18 -14.63
CA ARG A 168 -21.15 8.82 -15.19
C ARG A 168 -19.72 8.31 -15.06
N VAL A 169 -19.54 7.23 -14.31
CA VAL A 169 -18.22 6.67 -13.98
C VAL A 169 -18.12 5.25 -14.50
N LEU A 170 -16.98 4.89 -15.07
CA LEU A 170 -16.73 3.55 -15.58
C LEU A 170 -15.36 3.04 -15.14
N ARG A 171 -15.31 1.76 -14.75
CA ARG A 171 -14.05 1.07 -14.44
C ARG A 171 -13.58 0.24 -15.64
N LEU A 172 -12.32 0.40 -16.01
CA LEU A 172 -11.68 -0.43 -17.04
C LEU A 172 -10.96 -1.63 -16.43
N MET A 173 -11.21 -2.82 -17.01
CA MET A 173 -10.66 -4.12 -16.62
C MET A 173 -9.72 -4.72 -17.66
N GLY A 174 -9.77 -4.23 -18.89
CA GLY A 174 -9.00 -4.74 -20.03
C GLY A 174 -9.20 -3.86 -21.26
N GLY A 175 -8.27 -3.91 -22.22
CA GLY A 175 -8.24 -3.00 -23.36
C GLY A 175 -8.69 -3.59 -24.70
N GLU A 176 -8.48 -4.90 -24.93
CA GLU A 176 -8.76 -5.56 -26.22
C GLU A 176 -9.27 -7.01 -26.02
N PRO A 177 -10.59 -7.26 -26.13
CA PRO A 177 -11.68 -6.27 -26.15
C PRO A 177 -11.70 -5.41 -24.86
N VAL A 178 -12.35 -4.25 -24.90
CA VAL A 178 -12.49 -3.43 -23.70
C VAL A 178 -13.40 -4.15 -22.72
N MET A 179 -12.88 -4.40 -21.53
CA MET A 179 -13.58 -5.12 -20.47
C MET A 179 -13.94 -4.17 -19.33
N VAL A 180 -15.12 -4.38 -18.75
CA VAL A 180 -15.67 -3.60 -17.64
C VAL A 180 -16.34 -4.54 -16.63
N PRO A 181 -16.61 -4.10 -15.40
CA PRO A 181 -17.39 -4.88 -14.45
C PRO A 181 -18.86 -5.02 -14.88
N GLY A 182 -19.46 -6.19 -14.66
CA GLY A 182 -20.89 -6.41 -14.87
C GLY A 182 -21.76 -5.70 -13.83
N ASP A 183 -23.07 -5.69 -14.08
CA ASP A 183 -24.05 -4.91 -13.32
C ASP A 183 -24.11 -5.28 -11.81
N ASP A 184 -23.75 -6.53 -11.47
CA ASP A 184 -23.73 -7.15 -10.13
C ASP A 184 -22.39 -7.07 -9.41
N SER A 185 -21.40 -6.37 -9.98
CA SER A 185 -20.05 -6.31 -9.42
C SER A 185 -19.90 -5.33 -8.25
N PHE A 186 -19.08 -5.66 -7.24
CA PHE A 186 -18.74 -4.71 -6.16
C PHE A 186 -18.13 -3.40 -6.67
N GLN A 187 -17.47 -3.38 -7.83
CA GLN A 187 -16.84 -2.15 -8.31
C GLN A 187 -17.87 -1.16 -8.82
N ASN A 188 -19.03 -1.63 -9.28
CA ASN A 188 -20.18 -0.78 -9.54
C ASN A 188 -20.84 -0.32 -8.22
N ASP A 189 -20.80 -1.10 -7.15
CA ASP A 189 -21.21 -0.63 -5.81
C ASP A 189 -20.30 0.48 -5.28
N TYR A 190 -18.99 0.37 -5.47
CA TYR A 190 -18.05 1.45 -5.11
C TYR A 190 -18.37 2.74 -5.85
N ILE A 191 -18.68 2.65 -7.15
CA ILE A 191 -19.09 3.80 -7.95
C ILE A 191 -20.37 4.43 -7.35
N ARG A 192 -21.40 3.62 -7.09
CA ARG A 192 -22.67 4.09 -6.53
C ARG A 192 -22.49 4.73 -5.16
N ALA A 193 -21.75 4.07 -4.27
CA ALA A 193 -21.49 4.55 -2.92
C ALA A 193 -20.65 5.85 -2.91
N ALA A 194 -19.75 6.00 -3.87
CA ALA A 194 -19.00 7.24 -4.09
C ALA A 194 -19.82 8.36 -4.76
N GLY A 195 -21.10 8.14 -5.08
CA GLY A 195 -21.98 9.10 -5.74
C GLY A 195 -21.94 9.09 -7.26
N GLY A 196 -21.16 8.21 -7.88
CA GLY A 196 -21.14 8.06 -9.33
C GLY A 196 -22.29 7.20 -9.86
N THR A 197 -22.52 7.30 -11.17
CA THR A 197 -23.48 6.47 -11.91
C THR A 197 -22.71 5.47 -12.77
N PRO A 198 -22.74 4.15 -12.49
CA PRO A 198 -22.12 3.14 -13.33
C PRO A 198 -22.98 2.82 -14.58
N PRO A 199 -22.42 2.16 -15.61
CA PRO A 199 -23.22 1.69 -16.73
C PRO A 199 -24.21 0.58 -16.31
N GLN A 200 -25.31 0.45 -17.05
CA GLN A 200 -26.26 -0.67 -16.96
C GLN A 200 -26.22 -1.42 -18.29
N LEU A 201 -25.52 -2.55 -18.30
CA LEU A 201 -25.18 -3.28 -19.52
C LEU A 201 -26.10 -4.47 -19.80
N GLY A 202 -27.01 -4.78 -18.88
CA GLY A 202 -27.86 -5.97 -18.93
C GLY A 202 -27.07 -7.27 -18.78
N ARG A 203 -25.86 -7.20 -18.23
CA ARG A 203 -24.87 -8.30 -18.20
C ARG A 203 -24.26 -8.41 -16.81
N GLN A 204 -24.29 -9.63 -16.27
CA GLN A 204 -23.73 -9.97 -14.97
C GLN A 204 -22.35 -10.64 -15.10
N GLY A 205 -21.54 -10.56 -14.05
CA GLY A 205 -20.22 -11.16 -13.97
C GLY A 205 -19.13 -10.17 -13.55
N GLN A 206 -18.02 -10.72 -13.06
CA GLN A 206 -16.89 -9.92 -12.58
C GLN A 206 -16.22 -9.08 -13.69
N ILE A 207 -16.26 -9.58 -14.93
CA ILE A 207 -15.64 -8.95 -16.10
C ILE A 207 -16.51 -9.28 -17.33
N VAL A 208 -17.01 -8.26 -18.02
CA VAL A 208 -17.82 -8.36 -19.25
C VAL A 208 -17.26 -7.44 -20.32
N PRO A 209 -17.35 -7.76 -21.63
CA PRO A 209 -16.94 -6.84 -22.67
C PRO A 209 -17.87 -5.61 -22.72
N ILE A 210 -17.45 -4.49 -23.28
CA ILE A 210 -18.36 -3.38 -23.64
C ILE A 210 -18.20 -3.06 -25.13
N SER A 211 -19.32 -2.89 -25.84
CA SER A 211 -19.29 -2.52 -27.26
C SER A 211 -18.93 -1.03 -27.42
N LEU A 212 -18.50 -0.66 -28.62
CA LEU A 212 -18.23 0.73 -28.94
C LEU A 212 -19.50 1.60 -28.84
N GLU A 213 -20.65 1.06 -29.27
CA GLU A 213 -21.94 1.75 -29.19
C GLU A 213 -22.37 1.98 -27.74
N GLU A 214 -22.23 0.97 -26.88
CA GLU A 214 -22.53 1.08 -25.45
C GLU A 214 -21.61 2.10 -24.76
N TRP A 215 -20.32 2.09 -25.12
CA TRP A 215 -19.34 3.06 -24.64
C TRP A 215 -19.74 4.50 -25.01
N GLN A 216 -20.12 4.73 -26.27
CA GLN A 216 -20.52 6.04 -26.78
C GLN A 216 -21.86 6.50 -26.21
N GLN A 217 -22.83 5.59 -26.09
CA GLN A 217 -24.14 5.87 -25.53
C GLN A 217 -24.04 6.21 -24.04
N PHE A 218 -23.24 5.46 -23.29
CA PHE A 218 -23.00 5.76 -21.88
C PHE A 218 -22.21 7.06 -21.70
N ASN A 219 -21.28 7.38 -22.62
CA ASN A 219 -20.46 8.59 -22.62
C ASN A 219 -19.89 8.91 -21.21
N PRO A 220 -18.97 8.07 -20.68
CA PRO A 220 -18.45 8.24 -19.33
C PRO A 220 -17.81 9.61 -19.16
N GLN A 221 -18.05 10.25 -18.01
CA GLN A 221 -17.43 11.53 -17.61
C GLN A 221 -16.18 11.31 -16.76
N VAL A 222 -16.06 10.15 -16.12
CA VAL A 222 -14.86 9.71 -15.41
C VAL A 222 -14.60 8.26 -15.75
N VAL A 223 -13.34 7.94 -16.03
CA VAL A 223 -12.88 6.56 -16.21
C VAL A 223 -11.81 6.30 -15.17
N TYR A 224 -11.86 5.17 -14.48
CA TYR A 224 -10.75 4.74 -13.64
C TYR A 224 -10.26 3.33 -13.97
N GLY A 225 -8.96 3.11 -13.82
CA GLY A 225 -8.33 1.80 -13.86
C GLY A 225 -7.48 1.55 -12.62
N CYS A 226 -6.74 0.44 -12.63
CA CYS A 226 -5.86 0.10 -11.53
C CYS A 226 -4.38 0.04 -11.92
N GLY A 227 -3.51 0.28 -10.93
CA GLY A 227 -2.05 0.21 -11.05
C GLY A 227 -1.46 1.32 -11.92
N ASP A 228 -0.24 1.08 -12.39
CA ASP A 228 0.56 2.07 -13.15
C ASP A 228 0.23 2.10 -14.65
N ASP A 229 -0.89 1.49 -15.04
CA ASP A 229 -1.20 1.22 -16.45
C ASP A 229 -1.88 2.41 -17.16
N ARG A 230 -1.66 3.64 -16.67
CA ARG A 230 -2.31 4.86 -17.18
C ARG A 230 -2.09 5.05 -18.68
N GLU A 231 -0.88 4.75 -19.15
CA GLU A 231 -0.53 4.84 -20.57
C GLU A 231 -1.16 3.74 -21.41
N ARG A 232 -1.33 2.53 -20.88
CA ARG A 232 -2.06 1.47 -21.58
C ARG A 232 -3.55 1.78 -21.64
N LEU A 233 -4.13 2.27 -20.54
CA LEU A 233 -5.51 2.74 -20.51
C LEU A 233 -5.71 3.88 -21.51
N ARG A 234 -4.80 4.86 -21.56
CA ARG A 234 -4.83 5.93 -22.58
C ARG A 234 -4.72 5.37 -23.99
N ARG A 235 -3.77 4.48 -24.28
CA ARG A 235 -3.63 3.85 -25.60
C ARG A 235 -4.87 3.06 -26.02
N ALA A 236 -5.47 2.31 -25.09
CA ALA A 236 -6.72 1.59 -25.35
C ALA A 236 -7.89 2.54 -25.67
N LEU A 237 -7.85 3.75 -25.14
CA LEU A 237 -8.89 4.77 -25.33
C LEU A 237 -8.60 5.75 -26.48
N ASP A 238 -7.37 5.82 -27.01
CA ASP A 238 -6.99 6.73 -28.10
C ASP A 238 -7.42 6.26 -29.49
N ARG A 239 -8.18 5.15 -29.54
CA ARG A 239 -8.72 4.59 -30.79
C ARG A 239 -9.94 5.39 -31.27
N PRO A 240 -10.17 5.49 -32.59
CA PRO A 240 -11.37 6.11 -33.13
C PRO A 240 -12.65 5.53 -32.51
N GLY A 241 -13.55 6.40 -32.09
CA GLY A 241 -14.80 6.06 -31.41
C GLY A 241 -14.70 5.96 -29.88
N TRP A 242 -13.52 5.64 -29.34
CA TRP A 242 -13.29 5.51 -27.90
C TRP A 242 -12.91 6.86 -27.25
N ARG A 243 -12.13 7.69 -27.96
CA ARG A 243 -11.60 8.97 -27.45
C ARG A 243 -12.61 10.10 -27.40
N GLU A 244 -13.77 9.94 -28.05
CA GLU A 244 -14.78 10.99 -28.21
C GLU A 244 -15.68 11.16 -26.97
N VAL A 245 -15.52 10.34 -25.93
CA VAL A 245 -16.29 10.48 -24.68
C VAL A 245 -15.75 11.59 -23.78
N ALA A 246 -16.58 12.09 -22.87
CA ALA A 246 -16.23 13.22 -22.00
C ALA A 246 -14.98 12.95 -21.14
N ALA A 247 -14.85 11.75 -20.56
CA ALA A 247 -13.72 11.40 -19.71
C ALA A 247 -12.35 11.55 -20.39
N VAL A 248 -12.27 11.23 -21.69
CA VAL A 248 -11.00 11.35 -22.46
C VAL A 248 -10.75 12.80 -22.86
N ARG A 249 -11.79 13.50 -23.36
CA ARG A 249 -11.71 14.92 -23.75
C ARG A 249 -11.33 15.83 -22.59
N ASP A 250 -11.89 15.59 -21.42
CA ASP A 250 -11.67 16.39 -20.20
C ASP A 250 -10.47 15.87 -19.38
N ASN A 251 -9.74 14.86 -19.89
CA ASN A 251 -8.61 14.20 -19.23
C ASN A 251 -8.93 13.72 -17.79
N ARG A 252 -10.14 13.19 -17.59
CA ARG A 252 -10.62 12.60 -16.32
C ARG A 252 -10.43 11.08 -16.29
N ILE A 253 -9.21 10.63 -16.62
CA ILE A 253 -8.78 9.24 -16.53
C ILE A 253 -7.96 9.08 -15.24
N LEU A 254 -8.54 8.41 -14.26
CA LEU A 254 -7.96 8.20 -12.94
C LEU A 254 -7.30 6.81 -12.85
N THR A 255 -6.30 6.70 -12.00
CA THR A 255 -5.66 5.42 -11.67
C THR A 255 -5.52 5.30 -10.16
N PHE A 256 -5.88 4.13 -9.64
CA PHE A 256 -5.77 3.82 -8.22
C PHE A 256 -4.99 2.52 -8.03
N PRO A 257 -4.38 2.28 -6.86
CA PRO A 257 -3.75 0.98 -6.56
C PRO A 257 -4.70 -0.20 -6.79
N CYS A 258 -4.20 -1.31 -7.35
CA CYS A 258 -5.03 -2.50 -7.63
C CYS A 258 -5.55 -3.15 -6.34
N GLU A 259 -4.82 -3.03 -5.23
CA GLU A 259 -5.24 -3.54 -3.92
C GLU A 259 -6.49 -2.83 -3.39
N LEU A 260 -6.72 -1.58 -3.81
CA LEU A 260 -7.89 -0.80 -3.44
C LEU A 260 -9.10 -1.05 -4.36
N THR A 261 -8.86 -1.42 -5.62
CA THR A 261 -9.90 -1.45 -6.66
C THR A 261 -10.32 -2.85 -7.08
N CYS A 262 -9.45 -3.85 -6.94
CA CYS A 262 -9.65 -5.20 -7.46
C CYS A 262 -10.07 -6.22 -6.41
N ARG A 263 -10.19 -5.82 -5.14
CA ARG A 263 -10.41 -6.73 -4.01
C ARG A 263 -11.50 -6.18 -3.08
N PRO A 264 -12.62 -6.88 -2.87
CA PRO A 264 -13.62 -6.48 -1.88
C PRO A 264 -13.11 -6.89 -0.49
N SER A 265 -12.48 -5.95 0.20
CA SER A 265 -11.80 -6.16 1.49
C SER A 265 -12.09 -5.02 2.48
N VAL A 266 -11.48 -5.03 3.66
CA VAL A 266 -11.57 -3.99 4.70
C VAL A 266 -11.17 -2.59 4.21
N ARG A 267 -10.41 -2.51 3.10
CA ARG A 267 -10.00 -1.26 2.44
C ARG A 267 -11.00 -0.74 1.40
N ALA A 268 -12.13 -1.43 1.19
CA ALA A 268 -13.18 -1.03 0.24
C ALA A 268 -13.74 0.38 0.55
N VAL A 269 -13.87 0.71 1.83
CA VAL A 269 -14.38 2.02 2.25
C VAL A 269 -13.34 3.10 2.01
N ASP A 270 -12.05 2.83 2.25
CA ASP A 270 -10.96 3.76 1.93
C ASP A 270 -10.96 4.12 0.43
N PHE A 271 -11.13 3.12 -0.43
CA PHE A 271 -11.25 3.36 -1.87
C PHE A 271 -12.50 4.18 -2.21
N THR A 272 -13.64 3.86 -1.61
CA THR A 272 -14.89 4.58 -1.85
C THR A 272 -14.78 6.06 -1.45
N GLU A 273 -14.16 6.36 -0.31
CA GLU A 273 -13.87 7.73 0.15
C GLU A 273 -12.95 8.46 -0.84
N ALA A 274 -11.88 7.81 -1.28
CA ALA A 274 -10.93 8.37 -2.25
C ALA A 274 -11.58 8.60 -3.63
N LEU A 275 -12.45 7.69 -4.07
CA LEU A 275 -13.21 7.84 -5.31
C LEU A 275 -14.18 9.02 -5.20
N ALA A 276 -14.97 9.11 -4.13
CA ALA A 276 -15.89 10.23 -3.92
C ALA A 276 -15.18 11.59 -3.94
N ALA A 277 -14.03 11.69 -3.26
CA ALA A 277 -13.19 12.89 -3.27
C ALA A 277 -12.59 13.22 -4.66
N ALA A 278 -12.43 12.22 -5.54
CA ALA A 278 -11.97 12.42 -6.91
C ALA A 278 -13.09 12.75 -7.90
N LEU A 279 -14.33 12.35 -7.59
CA LEU A 279 -15.50 12.59 -8.44
C LEU A 279 -16.00 14.03 -8.32
N TYR A 280 -15.97 14.60 -7.11
CA TYR A 280 -16.53 15.90 -6.80
C TYR A 280 -15.48 16.91 -6.32
N PRO A 281 -15.55 18.18 -6.77
CA PRO A 281 -14.84 19.28 -6.11
C PRO A 281 -15.25 19.38 -4.64
N GLY A 282 -14.33 19.82 -3.77
CA GLY A 282 -14.58 19.88 -2.33
C GLY A 282 -15.87 20.62 -1.94
N GLU A 283 -16.18 21.72 -2.62
CA GLU A 283 -17.37 22.54 -2.39
C GLU A 283 -18.70 21.79 -2.62
N LEU A 284 -18.76 20.90 -3.62
CA LEU A 284 -19.96 20.12 -3.97
C LEU A 284 -20.24 18.98 -2.96
N LEU A 285 -19.23 18.55 -2.21
CA LEU A 285 -19.38 17.61 -1.10
C LEU A 285 -19.70 18.32 0.24
N GLY A 286 -19.93 19.64 0.22
CA GLY A 286 -20.09 20.45 1.43
C GLY A 286 -18.77 20.71 2.17
N LEU A 287 -17.62 20.49 1.52
CA LEU A 287 -16.29 20.60 2.14
C LEU A 287 -15.73 22.04 2.12
N GLY A 288 -16.48 23.03 1.62
CA GLY A 288 -15.98 24.40 1.36
C GLY A 288 -16.85 25.56 1.86
N SER A 289 -18.05 25.35 2.38
CA SER A 289 -18.88 26.44 2.94
C SER A 289 -19.66 26.00 4.17
N GLU A 290 -19.88 26.92 5.11
CA GLU A 290 -20.88 26.76 6.19
C GLU A 290 -22.32 26.58 5.65
N ALA A 291 -22.51 26.72 4.33
CA ALA A 291 -23.80 26.72 3.63
C ALA A 291 -24.06 25.46 2.77
N GLY A 292 -23.25 24.40 2.91
CA GLY A 292 -23.58 23.08 2.34
C GLY A 292 -24.83 22.47 3.02
N PRO A 293 -25.59 21.60 2.36
CA PRO A 293 -26.86 21.05 2.90
C PRO A 293 -26.66 20.17 4.15
N VAL A 294 -25.43 19.78 4.46
CA VAL A 294 -25.04 19.13 5.72
C VAL A 294 -23.81 19.85 6.27
N PRO A 295 -23.90 20.56 7.41
CA PRO A 295 -22.74 21.14 8.07
C PRO A 295 -21.73 20.04 8.38
N LEU A 296 -20.47 20.23 8.01
CA LEU A 296 -19.39 19.40 8.52
C LEU A 296 -19.34 19.62 10.03
N ALA A 297 -19.42 18.56 10.83
CA ALA A 297 -19.00 18.66 12.22
C ALA A 297 -17.58 19.22 12.23
N ASP A 298 -17.36 20.27 13.04
CA ASP A 298 -16.10 21.00 13.14
C ASP A 298 -14.90 20.06 13.35
N ASP A 299 -13.72 20.55 12.98
CA ASP A 299 -12.46 19.87 13.27
C ASP A 299 -12.37 19.62 14.79
N ALA A 300 -12.55 18.37 15.21
CA ALA A 300 -12.60 17.99 16.61
C ALA A 300 -11.36 17.19 16.98
N ALA A 301 -10.65 17.65 18.00
CA ALA A 301 -9.63 16.87 18.68
C ALA A 301 -10.30 15.73 19.46
N GLY A 302 -9.84 14.51 19.22
CA GLY A 302 -10.33 13.28 19.83
C GLY A 302 -9.37 12.71 20.87
N ALA A 303 -9.24 11.38 20.89
CA ALA A 303 -8.42 10.67 21.85
C ALA A 303 -6.93 11.00 21.71
N ARG A 304 -6.22 10.98 22.84
CA ARG A 304 -4.76 11.08 22.91
C ARG A 304 -4.18 9.72 23.25
N VAL A 305 -3.24 9.25 22.45
CA VAL A 305 -2.50 8.00 22.68
C VAL A 305 -1.07 8.37 23.07
N PRO A 306 -0.67 8.22 24.35
CA PRO A 306 0.69 8.57 24.80
C PRO A 306 1.78 7.79 24.05
N LEU A 307 2.92 8.43 23.82
CA LEU A 307 4.13 7.81 23.30
C LEU A 307 5.21 7.81 24.38
N ASP A 308 5.91 6.69 24.51
CA ASP A 308 7.01 6.54 25.46
C ASP A 308 8.33 7.06 24.83
N LEU A 309 8.79 8.21 25.32
CA LEU A 309 10.03 8.87 24.89
C LEU A 309 10.82 9.35 26.11
N GLU A 310 12.03 8.84 26.27
CA GLU A 310 12.87 9.13 27.45
C GLU A 310 13.73 10.40 27.27
N LEU A 311 13.10 11.54 26.97
CA LEU A 311 13.79 12.81 26.69
C LEU A 311 13.35 13.94 27.63
N PRO A 312 14.27 14.52 28.44
CA PRO A 312 13.91 15.56 29.42
C PRO A 312 13.30 16.85 28.86
N CYS A 313 13.55 17.17 27.59
CA CYS A 313 12.98 18.36 26.94
C CYS A 313 11.48 18.23 26.63
N LEU A 314 10.93 17.01 26.65
CA LEU A 314 9.52 16.76 26.40
C LEU A 314 8.72 16.85 27.72
N ARG A 315 7.61 17.60 27.65
CA ARG A 315 6.55 17.55 28.67
C ARG A 315 5.65 16.34 28.44
N GLN A 316 5.26 16.13 27.18
CA GLN A 316 4.49 14.97 26.74
C GLN A 316 4.66 14.75 25.24
N ALA A 317 4.52 13.50 24.82
CA ALA A 317 4.44 13.09 23.43
C ALA A 317 3.24 12.16 23.25
N TYR A 318 2.43 12.40 22.22
CA TYR A 318 1.24 11.60 21.98
C TYR A 318 0.79 11.68 20.51
N LEU A 319 0.02 10.68 20.08
CA LEU A 319 -0.78 10.75 18.87
C LEU A 319 -2.16 11.34 19.23
N LEU A 320 -2.57 12.36 18.49
CA LEU A 320 -3.88 12.99 18.61
C LEU A 320 -4.77 12.53 17.46
N ASP A 321 -5.84 11.83 17.77
CA ASP A 321 -6.92 11.59 16.80
C ASP A 321 -7.65 12.89 16.52
N SER A 322 -7.98 13.15 15.26
CA SER A 322 -8.80 14.29 14.89
C SER A 322 -9.68 13.98 13.68
N THR A 323 -10.71 14.80 13.48
CA THR A 323 -11.46 14.80 12.23
C THR A 323 -11.15 16.06 11.46
N TRP A 324 -10.92 15.94 10.15
CA TRP A 324 -10.85 17.08 9.25
C TRP A 324 -11.85 16.90 8.12
N ARG A 325 -12.83 17.81 8.03
CA ARG A 325 -13.94 17.72 7.05
C ARG A 325 -14.68 16.37 7.10
N GLY A 326 -14.77 15.81 8.31
CA GLY A 326 -15.37 14.50 8.60
C GLY A 326 -14.53 13.27 8.22
N PHE A 327 -13.32 13.46 7.71
CA PHE A 327 -12.34 12.38 7.52
C PHE A 327 -11.45 12.26 8.75
N ALA A 328 -11.18 11.03 9.18
CA ALA A 328 -10.30 10.77 10.29
C ALA A 328 -8.84 11.12 9.91
N ASN A 329 -8.15 11.82 10.79
CA ASN A 329 -6.73 12.12 10.69
C ASN A 329 -6.08 11.85 12.05
N ARG A 330 -4.76 11.75 12.06
CA ARG A 330 -3.99 11.54 13.28
C ARG A 330 -2.72 12.38 13.22
N THR A 331 -2.39 13.00 14.35
CA THR A 331 -1.30 13.97 14.45
C THR A 331 -0.34 13.53 15.53
N LEU A 332 0.95 13.39 15.19
CA LEU A 332 2.00 13.30 16.20
C LEU A 332 2.19 14.68 16.83
N VAL A 333 2.09 14.75 18.15
CA VAL A 333 2.28 15.97 18.94
C VAL A 333 3.41 15.76 19.95
N LEU A 334 4.39 16.66 19.92
CA LEU A 334 5.51 16.74 20.83
C LEU A 334 5.43 18.08 21.56
N GLU A 335 5.07 18.06 22.83
CA GLU A 335 5.01 19.26 23.64
C GLU A 335 6.26 19.38 24.50
N PHE A 336 6.89 20.55 24.49
CA PHE A 336 8.14 20.78 25.20
C PHE A 336 7.92 21.44 26.57
N SER A 337 8.77 21.08 27.52
CA SER A 337 8.77 21.65 28.88
C SER A 337 9.23 23.12 28.89
N GLU A 338 10.05 23.48 27.91
CA GLU A 338 10.57 24.83 27.68
C GLU A 338 10.62 25.11 26.17
N PRO A 339 10.53 26.38 25.73
CA PRO A 339 10.62 26.71 24.31
C PRO A 339 11.93 26.22 23.68
N GLN A 340 11.82 25.49 22.58
CA GLN A 340 12.94 24.87 21.90
C GLN A 340 13.44 25.70 20.71
N ARG A 341 14.70 25.45 20.36
CA ARG A 341 15.26 25.80 19.05
C ARG A 341 15.34 24.54 18.21
N LEU A 342 14.96 24.65 16.95
CA LEU A 342 14.93 23.53 16.03
C LEU A 342 15.33 23.97 14.63
N LEU A 343 15.68 22.99 13.79
CA LEU A 343 15.93 23.17 12.37
C LEU A 343 15.03 22.23 11.58
N SER A 344 14.18 22.80 10.73
CA SER A 344 13.28 22.07 9.85
C SER A 344 13.74 22.21 8.41
N SER A 345 13.73 21.13 7.62
CA SER A 345 13.90 21.24 6.16
C SER A 345 12.72 21.95 5.49
N LEU A 346 11.54 21.97 6.14
CA LEU A 346 10.31 22.58 5.64
C LEU A 346 10.20 24.07 6.03
N ASP A 347 10.58 24.41 7.26
CA ASP A 347 10.39 25.76 7.83
C ASP A 347 11.69 26.56 7.97
N GLY A 348 12.86 25.92 7.74
CA GLY A 348 14.16 26.49 8.12
C GLY A 348 14.38 26.51 9.64
N PRO A 349 15.30 27.37 10.13
CA PRO A 349 15.57 27.51 11.56
C PRO A 349 14.40 28.20 12.28
N ARG A 350 14.00 27.66 13.44
CA ARG A 350 12.93 28.23 14.28
C ARG A 350 13.37 28.28 15.75
N GLN A 351 12.80 29.24 16.48
CA GLN A 351 13.04 29.43 17.91
C GLN A 351 11.73 29.73 18.63
N GLY A 352 11.69 29.51 19.94
CA GLY A 352 10.49 29.75 20.74
C GLY A 352 9.40 28.68 20.55
N ILE A 353 9.74 27.51 20.01
CA ILE A 353 8.75 26.48 19.67
C ILE A 353 8.35 25.71 20.93
N ARG A 354 7.06 25.67 21.22
CA ARG A 354 6.49 24.88 22.34
C ARG A 354 5.90 23.56 21.92
N VAL A 355 5.44 23.47 20.67
CA VAL A 355 4.86 22.25 20.13
C VAL A 355 5.42 21.98 18.75
N ALA A 356 5.91 20.75 18.55
CA ALA A 356 6.28 20.27 17.24
C ALA A 356 5.56 18.97 16.90
N GLY A 357 5.59 18.55 15.65
CA GLY A 357 4.92 17.30 15.30
C GLY A 357 4.92 16.94 13.83
N ASN A 358 4.09 15.97 13.50
CA ASN A 358 3.86 15.50 12.14
C ASN A 358 2.35 15.25 11.96
N HIS A 359 1.70 16.00 11.08
CA HIS A 359 0.27 15.90 10.84
C HIS A 359 0.01 15.00 9.63
N ALA A 360 -0.67 13.86 9.82
CA ALA A 360 -1.05 13.01 8.71
C ALA A 360 -2.31 13.52 8.01
N LEU A 361 -2.24 13.52 6.70
CA LEU A 361 -3.36 13.76 5.80
C LEU A 361 -3.82 12.39 5.32
N SER A 362 -5.05 12.01 5.65
CA SER A 362 -5.68 10.79 5.13
C SER A 362 -5.85 10.86 3.60
N PRO A 363 -5.86 9.73 2.88
CA PRO A 363 -5.97 9.72 1.41
C PRO A 363 -7.11 10.59 0.81
N PRO A 364 -8.32 10.63 1.40
CA PRO A 364 -9.39 11.51 0.91
C PRO A 364 -9.07 13.00 1.03
N THR A 365 -8.18 13.37 1.95
CA THR A 365 -7.81 14.75 2.24
C THR A 365 -6.60 15.24 1.46
N TRP A 366 -5.86 14.37 0.75
CA TRP A 366 -4.68 14.78 -0.04
C TRP A 366 -5.00 15.85 -1.08
N LYS A 367 -6.15 15.75 -1.74
CA LYS A 367 -6.62 16.75 -2.72
C LYS A 367 -7.30 17.96 -2.08
N LEU A 368 -7.61 17.86 -0.78
CA LEU A 368 -8.18 18.95 0.01
C LEU A 368 -7.10 19.76 0.72
N ALA A 369 -5.88 19.24 0.78
CA ALA A 369 -4.71 19.93 1.29
C ALA A 369 -4.54 21.22 0.50
N GLY A 370 -4.74 22.35 1.20
CA GLY A 370 -4.53 23.67 0.65
C GLY A 370 -3.04 23.98 0.54
N ASP A 371 -2.70 25.26 0.66
CA ASP A 371 -1.30 25.68 0.74
C ASP A 371 -0.67 25.32 2.10
N LEU A 372 0.67 25.30 2.14
CA LEU A 372 1.42 25.04 3.36
C LEU A 372 1.09 26.02 4.50
N PRO A 373 0.91 27.35 4.26
CA PRO A 373 0.41 28.27 5.29
C PRO A 373 -0.93 27.85 5.90
N GLY A 374 -1.90 27.40 5.09
CA GLY A 374 -3.19 26.90 5.57
C GLY A 374 -3.05 25.63 6.41
N LEU A 375 -2.19 24.69 5.98
CA LEU A 375 -1.90 23.47 6.74
C LEU A 375 -1.24 23.78 8.11
N ARG A 376 -0.29 24.72 8.15
CA ARG A 376 0.35 25.18 9.39
C ARG A 376 -0.65 25.80 10.36
N ARG A 377 -1.53 26.67 9.86
CA ARG A 377 -2.57 27.31 10.67
C ARG A 377 -3.49 26.26 11.30
N ARG A 378 -3.95 25.29 10.52
CA ARG A 378 -4.76 24.18 11.05
C ARG A 378 -4.02 23.40 12.13
N ALA A 379 -2.76 23.01 11.87
CA ALA A 379 -2.00 22.23 12.84
C ALA A 379 -1.86 22.97 14.18
N ALA A 380 -1.67 24.30 14.13
CA ALA A 380 -1.61 25.18 15.29
C ALA A 380 -2.96 25.29 16.02
N GLU A 381 -4.06 25.50 15.28
CA GLU A 381 -5.43 25.52 15.81
C GLU A 381 -5.80 24.19 16.50
N LEU A 382 -5.46 23.06 15.87
CA LEU A 382 -5.73 21.72 16.38
C LEU A 382 -5.11 21.46 17.74
N VAL A 383 -3.90 21.98 17.98
CA VAL A 383 -3.20 21.86 19.27
C VAL A 383 -3.43 23.05 20.20
N GLY A 384 -4.22 24.03 19.78
CA GLY A 384 -4.54 25.22 20.56
C GLY A 384 -3.32 26.10 20.88
N GLN A 385 -2.38 26.25 19.93
CA GLN A 385 -1.17 27.05 20.10
C GLN A 385 -1.02 28.12 19.02
N PRO A 386 -0.33 29.24 19.30
CA PRO A 386 0.03 30.21 18.27
C PRO A 386 0.91 29.58 17.18
N GLN A 387 0.68 29.92 15.91
CA GLN A 387 1.40 29.33 14.79
C GLN A 387 2.92 29.54 14.90
N GLU A 388 3.36 30.70 15.39
CA GLU A 388 4.75 31.07 15.63
C GLU A 388 5.44 30.15 16.65
N GLU A 389 4.71 29.62 17.63
CA GLU A 389 5.18 28.69 18.67
C GLU A 389 5.08 27.21 18.25
N THR A 390 4.71 26.94 16.98
CA THR A 390 4.55 25.59 16.43
C THR A 390 5.46 25.30 15.23
N SER A 391 5.85 24.04 15.07
CA SER A 391 6.51 23.54 13.85
C SER A 391 6.05 22.11 13.53
N PHE A 392 5.32 21.95 12.44
CA PHE A 392 4.77 20.66 12.02
C PHE A 392 5.31 20.28 10.65
N LEU A 393 5.66 19.00 10.51
CA LEU A 393 5.75 18.35 9.22
C LEU A 393 4.36 17.83 8.80
N PHE A 394 4.19 17.53 7.52
CA PHE A 394 2.93 16.99 6.99
C PHE A 394 3.23 15.72 6.20
N THR A 395 2.41 14.68 6.41
CA THR A 395 2.63 13.40 5.73
C THR A 395 1.39 12.78 5.13
N GLY A 396 1.55 12.12 3.97
CA GLY A 396 0.54 11.21 3.42
C GLY A 396 0.61 9.78 4.00
N ALA A 397 1.66 9.44 4.74
CA ALA A 397 1.77 8.13 5.38
C ALA A 397 0.87 8.05 6.62
N SER A 398 0.39 6.84 6.95
CA SER A 398 -0.47 6.66 8.14
C SER A 398 0.35 6.84 9.41
N MET A 399 -0.20 7.56 10.39
CA MET A 399 0.38 7.60 11.75
C MET A 399 0.27 6.28 12.49
N ASP A 400 -0.59 5.35 12.06
CA ASP A 400 -0.59 3.98 12.60
C ASP A 400 0.74 3.27 12.28
N SER A 401 1.40 3.69 11.21
CA SER A 401 2.70 3.17 10.77
C SER A 401 3.89 3.95 11.35
N LEU A 402 3.65 4.90 12.26
CA LEU A 402 4.73 5.67 12.89
C LEU A 402 5.73 4.72 13.58
N SER A 403 6.99 4.87 13.22
CA SER A 403 8.11 4.25 13.93
C SER A 403 8.65 5.23 14.96
N VAL A 404 8.95 4.72 16.17
CA VAL A 404 9.59 5.46 17.25
C VAL A 404 10.81 4.67 17.68
N GLN A 405 11.99 5.15 17.31
CA GLN A 405 13.27 4.51 17.63
C GLN A 405 14.06 5.36 18.61
N GLN A 406 14.74 4.71 19.56
CA GLN A 406 15.55 5.39 20.58
C GLN A 406 16.90 4.69 20.71
N GLN A 407 17.98 5.47 20.77
CA GLN A 407 19.32 4.97 21.05
C GLN A 407 20.01 5.80 22.12
N ARG A 408 20.92 5.15 22.85
CA ARG A 408 21.69 5.75 23.93
C ARG A 408 23.17 5.42 23.86
N TYR A 409 23.99 6.36 24.28
CA TYR A 409 25.41 6.15 24.55
C TYR A 409 25.85 7.03 25.72
N ARG A 410 26.16 6.39 26.85
CA ARG A 410 26.38 7.10 28.13
C ARG A 410 25.18 8.03 28.39
N ASP A 411 25.43 9.33 28.54
CA ASP A 411 24.39 10.33 28.79
C ASP A 411 23.70 10.84 27.51
N MET A 412 24.21 10.51 26.32
CA MET A 412 23.58 10.89 25.04
C MET A 412 22.38 10.02 24.75
N ARG A 413 21.25 10.64 24.43
CA ARG A 413 20.02 10.00 23.98
C ARG A 413 19.57 10.66 22.68
N VAL A 414 19.20 9.83 21.71
CA VAL A 414 18.63 10.25 20.43
C VAL A 414 17.37 9.45 20.19
N ALA A 415 16.30 10.13 19.78
CA ALA A 415 15.08 9.51 19.29
C ALA A 415 14.84 9.91 17.84
N ALA A 416 14.32 9.00 17.02
CA ALA A 416 13.80 9.30 15.70
C ALA A 416 12.34 8.85 15.62
N LEU A 417 11.46 9.77 15.22
CA LEU A 417 10.07 9.49 14.91
C LEU A 417 9.90 9.57 13.40
N VAL A 418 9.54 8.45 12.77
CA VAL A 418 9.59 8.29 11.32
C VAL A 418 8.26 7.81 10.78
N THR A 419 7.75 8.53 9.78
CA THR A 419 6.69 8.03 8.89
C THR A 419 7.28 7.86 7.50
N ALA A 420 7.01 6.73 6.83
CA ALA A 420 7.58 6.45 5.53
C ALA A 420 6.63 5.62 4.67
N GLY A 421 6.36 6.05 3.44
CA GLY A 421 5.65 5.29 2.42
C GLY A 421 6.41 5.35 1.09
N VAL A 422 6.51 4.23 0.37
CA VAL A 422 7.43 4.15 -0.79
C VAL A 422 6.83 3.50 -2.04
N ARG A 423 5.60 2.99 -1.99
CA ARG A 423 5.02 2.27 -3.13
C ARG A 423 4.54 3.17 -4.29
N GLY A 424 4.30 4.45 -4.03
CA GLY A 424 3.65 5.35 -5.02
C GLY A 424 4.51 6.47 -5.58
N ASN A 425 5.53 6.93 -4.86
CA ASN A 425 6.32 8.12 -5.21
C ASN A 425 7.80 8.01 -4.82
N ALA A 426 8.31 6.80 -4.56
CA ALA A 426 9.72 6.63 -4.30
C ALA A 426 10.53 7.07 -5.51
N MET A 427 11.63 7.79 -5.27
CA MET A 427 12.44 8.38 -6.33
C MET A 427 13.94 8.25 -6.05
N ARG A 428 14.69 8.20 -7.15
CA ARG A 428 16.14 8.34 -7.18
C ARG A 428 16.50 9.80 -7.46
N ALA A 429 17.00 10.48 -6.42
CA ALA A 429 17.47 11.85 -6.56
C ALA A 429 18.56 11.96 -7.63
N GLY A 430 18.49 13.01 -8.46
CA GLY A 430 19.42 13.27 -9.56
C GLY A 430 19.19 12.44 -10.84
N ARG A 431 18.16 11.59 -10.89
CA ARG A 431 17.81 10.77 -12.07
C ARG A 431 16.33 10.83 -12.42
N ASP A 432 15.46 10.77 -11.42
CA ASP A 432 14.01 10.85 -11.63
C ASP A 432 13.52 12.30 -11.66
N GLU A 433 12.49 12.56 -12.45
CA GLU A 433 11.87 13.88 -12.56
C GLU A 433 10.83 14.09 -11.46
N GLY A 434 11.02 15.14 -10.65
CA GLY A 434 10.07 15.57 -9.65
C GLY A 434 8.97 16.44 -10.25
N SER A 435 7.70 16.05 -10.06
CA SER A 435 6.52 16.81 -10.51
C SER A 435 5.58 17.19 -9.37
N PHE A 436 5.97 16.92 -8.11
CA PHE A 436 5.11 17.04 -6.94
C PHE A 436 5.44 18.32 -6.14
N TYR A 437 4.40 19.06 -5.76
CA TYR A 437 4.47 20.17 -4.79
C TYR A 437 3.69 19.72 -3.54
N GLU A 438 4.41 19.49 -2.43
CA GLU A 438 4.01 19.14 -1.04
C GLU A 438 2.59 18.59 -0.72
N PRO A 439 2.44 17.58 0.17
CA PRO A 439 3.29 17.28 1.34
C PRO A 439 4.02 15.92 1.36
N GLY A 440 4.84 15.73 2.40
CA GLY A 440 5.88 14.69 2.58
C GLY A 440 5.44 13.24 2.68
N THR A 441 6.28 12.29 2.25
CA THR A 441 6.00 10.85 2.48
C THR A 441 6.97 10.20 3.45
N ILE A 442 8.27 10.54 3.38
CA ILE A 442 9.23 10.18 4.42
C ILE A 442 9.54 11.40 5.29
N ASN A 443 8.96 11.45 6.49
CA ASN A 443 9.24 12.49 7.47
C ASN A 443 10.01 11.90 8.64
N VAL A 444 11.07 12.58 9.05
CA VAL A 444 11.96 12.16 10.14
C VAL A 444 12.06 13.29 11.16
N ILE A 445 11.60 13.05 12.38
CA ILE A 445 11.82 13.97 13.51
C ILE A 445 12.91 13.38 14.41
N VAL A 446 14.05 14.05 14.48
CA VAL A 446 15.18 13.70 15.33
C VAL A 446 15.14 14.55 16.59
N LEU A 447 15.10 13.91 17.75
CA LEU A 447 15.25 14.57 19.04
C LEU A 447 16.53 14.12 19.74
N SER A 448 17.21 15.05 20.40
CA SER A 448 18.34 14.77 21.27
C SER A 448 18.13 15.38 22.65
N ASN A 449 18.61 14.72 23.71
CA ASN A 449 18.67 15.37 25.02
C ASN A 449 19.79 16.42 25.11
N MET A 450 20.77 16.37 24.20
CA MET A 450 21.91 17.28 24.17
C MET A 450 21.55 18.60 23.48
N ARG A 451 22.20 19.69 23.90
CA ARG A 451 22.03 21.00 23.26
C ARG A 451 22.85 21.08 21.99
N LEU A 452 22.18 21.10 20.84
CA LEU A 452 22.83 21.17 19.54
C LEU A 452 23.11 22.62 19.13
N SER A 453 24.31 22.90 18.64
CA SER A 453 24.59 24.16 17.93
C SER A 453 23.90 24.21 16.57
N GLU A 454 23.82 25.38 15.92
CA GLU A 454 23.27 25.50 14.57
C GLU A 454 24.04 24.64 13.55
N ARG A 455 25.36 24.60 13.69
CA ARG A 455 26.23 23.71 12.92
C ARG A 455 25.87 22.24 13.15
N ALA A 456 25.67 21.83 14.40
CA ALA A 456 25.28 20.46 14.72
C ALA A 456 23.87 20.13 14.22
N MET A 457 22.92 21.06 14.25
CA MET A 457 21.59 20.83 13.68
C MET A 457 21.65 20.65 12.15
N ALA A 458 22.41 21.48 11.45
CA ALA A 458 22.60 21.35 10.00
C ALA A 458 23.28 20.02 9.62
N ARG A 459 24.31 19.61 10.37
CA ARG A 459 24.98 18.31 10.17
C ARG A 459 24.09 17.11 10.51
N ALA A 460 23.19 17.25 11.48
CA ALA A 460 22.23 16.22 11.84
C ALA A 460 21.24 15.92 10.70
N ILE A 461 20.82 16.93 9.92
CA ILE A 461 20.00 16.70 8.72
C ILE A 461 20.72 15.82 7.70
N ILE A 462 22.03 16.03 7.51
CA ILE A 462 22.84 15.20 6.61
C ILE A 462 22.90 13.76 7.12
N SER A 463 23.26 13.54 8.39
CA SER A 463 23.33 12.19 8.96
C SER A 463 21.98 11.46 8.96
N ALA A 464 20.87 12.18 9.21
CA ALA A 464 19.53 11.62 9.06
C ALA A 464 19.22 11.24 7.60
N THR A 465 19.63 12.07 6.64
CA THR A 465 19.43 11.82 5.21
C THR A 465 20.23 10.62 4.72
N GLU A 466 21.48 10.48 5.17
CA GLU A 466 22.35 9.32 4.90
C GLU A 466 21.74 8.04 5.50
N GLY A 467 21.34 8.07 6.78
CA GLY A 467 20.69 6.93 7.44
C GLY A 467 19.40 6.48 6.73
N LYS A 468 18.56 7.43 6.32
CA LYS A 468 17.36 7.15 5.51
C LYS A 468 17.72 6.51 4.16
N SER A 469 18.69 7.06 3.46
CA SER A 469 19.07 6.59 2.12
C SER A 469 19.68 5.19 2.19
N ALA A 470 20.50 4.91 3.21
CA ALA A 470 21.02 3.58 3.50
C ALA A 470 19.89 2.57 3.78
N ALA A 471 18.90 2.94 4.60
CA ALA A 471 17.76 2.07 4.88
C ALA A 471 16.96 1.70 3.62
N LEU A 472 16.75 2.66 2.71
CA LEU A 472 16.06 2.41 1.44
C LEU A 472 16.89 1.50 0.52
N ALA A 473 18.22 1.65 0.52
CA ALA A 473 19.13 0.80 -0.23
C ALA A 473 19.15 -0.64 0.31
N ASP A 474 19.23 -0.81 1.63
CA ASP A 474 19.20 -2.13 2.30
C ASP A 474 17.87 -2.86 2.08
N LEU A 475 16.78 -2.10 1.99
CA LEU A 475 15.47 -2.61 1.61
C LEU A 475 15.32 -2.86 0.10
N ASP A 476 16.26 -2.46 -0.75
CA ASP A 476 16.13 -2.46 -2.22
C ASP A 476 14.81 -1.80 -2.67
N VAL A 477 14.47 -0.65 -2.08
CA VAL A 477 13.26 0.09 -2.49
C VAL A 477 13.47 0.61 -3.91
N ARG A 478 12.55 0.28 -4.81
CA ARG A 478 12.63 0.69 -6.22
C ARG A 478 11.97 2.04 -6.45
N SER A 479 12.51 2.81 -7.40
CA SER A 479 11.91 4.05 -7.87
C SER A 479 10.54 3.76 -8.51
N SER A 480 9.52 4.55 -8.19
CA SER A 480 8.21 4.49 -8.85
C SER A 480 8.24 4.98 -10.31
N TYR A 481 9.33 5.64 -10.73
CA TYR A 481 9.50 6.24 -12.05
C TYR A 481 10.33 5.37 -12.99
N GLY A 482 11.38 4.72 -12.46
CA GLY A 482 12.25 3.79 -13.20
C GLY A 482 12.54 2.52 -12.41
N PRO A 483 11.52 1.74 -12.02
CA PRO A 483 11.67 0.66 -11.03
C PRO A 483 12.61 -0.46 -11.47
N LEU A 484 12.70 -0.72 -12.78
CA LEU A 484 13.53 -1.78 -13.34
C LEU A 484 15.02 -1.56 -13.06
N GLU A 485 15.50 -0.32 -13.18
CA GLU A 485 16.93 0.03 -13.12
C GLU A 485 17.34 0.83 -11.89
N ARG A 486 16.39 1.51 -11.23
CA ARG A 486 16.71 2.54 -10.23
C ARG A 486 16.21 2.15 -8.84
N GLN A 487 17.14 2.07 -7.89
CA GLN A 487 16.83 2.13 -6.47
C GLN A 487 16.52 3.56 -6.04
N ALA A 488 15.55 3.72 -5.15
CA ALA A 488 15.16 5.00 -4.60
C ALA A 488 16.09 5.45 -3.46
N THR A 489 16.21 6.77 -3.30
CA THR A 489 16.94 7.42 -2.20
C THR A 489 16.01 8.25 -1.30
N GLY A 490 14.73 8.34 -1.66
CA GLY A 490 13.72 9.14 -0.99
C GLY A 490 12.38 9.10 -1.72
N THR A 491 11.49 10.04 -1.42
CA THR A 491 10.18 10.20 -2.09
C THR A 491 9.98 11.56 -2.77
N GLY A 492 11.02 12.41 -2.76
CA GLY A 492 10.99 13.76 -3.34
C GLY A 492 10.32 14.81 -2.48
N THR A 493 9.59 14.38 -1.45
CA THR A 493 8.91 15.25 -0.48
C THR A 493 9.41 15.02 0.94
N ASP A 494 10.58 14.38 1.07
CA ASP A 494 11.12 14.00 2.37
C ASP A 494 11.42 15.22 3.24
N ASN A 495 11.04 15.17 4.51
CA ASN A 495 11.33 16.24 5.46
C ASN A 495 12.04 15.74 6.71
N VAL A 496 12.94 16.57 7.24
CA VAL A 496 13.67 16.31 8.47
C VAL A 496 13.49 17.48 9.43
N LEU A 497 13.13 17.17 10.68
CA LEU A 497 13.03 18.11 11.78
C LEU A 497 14.02 17.71 12.87
N VAL A 498 14.97 18.58 13.20
CA VAL A 498 15.98 18.33 14.25
C VAL A 498 15.71 19.21 15.45
N ILE A 499 15.55 18.59 16.62
CA ILE A 499 15.27 19.25 17.90
C ILE A 499 16.39 18.90 18.88
N GLY A 500 17.10 19.93 19.37
CA GLY A 500 18.07 19.80 20.46
C GLY A 500 17.41 19.96 21.82
N GLY A 501 17.98 19.34 22.85
CA GLY A 501 17.54 19.51 24.23
C GLY A 501 18.37 20.57 24.99
N SER A 502 18.31 20.51 26.32
CA SER A 502 19.03 21.43 27.22
C SER A 502 20.25 20.83 27.92
N GLY A 503 20.64 19.60 27.56
CA GLY A 503 21.84 18.96 28.08
C GLY A 503 23.17 19.57 27.60
N PRO A 504 24.30 18.90 27.86
CA PRO A 504 25.62 19.34 27.39
C PRO A 504 25.66 19.75 25.91
N ALA A 505 26.46 20.77 25.61
CA ALA A 505 26.54 21.33 24.27
C ALA A 505 27.29 20.38 23.32
N ILE A 506 26.73 20.17 22.13
CA ILE A 506 27.32 19.38 21.05
C ILE A 506 27.41 20.26 19.80
N ASP A 507 28.62 20.37 19.25
CA ASP A 507 28.91 21.16 18.04
C ASP A 507 29.17 20.29 16.79
N GLY A 508 29.21 18.97 16.97
CA GLY A 508 29.46 18.00 15.90
C GLY A 508 28.47 16.84 15.90
N SER A 509 27.86 16.60 14.75
CA SER A 509 26.88 15.53 14.50
C SER A 509 27.05 14.90 13.12
N GLY A 510 28.24 15.00 12.51
CA GLY A 510 28.57 14.27 11.27
C GLY A 510 28.92 12.81 11.54
N GLY A 511 29.03 11.98 10.49
CA GLY A 511 29.18 10.52 10.61
C GLY A 511 30.35 10.00 11.48
N HIS A 512 31.44 10.76 11.64
CA HIS A 512 32.56 10.40 12.53
C HIS A 512 32.33 10.75 14.01
N THR A 513 31.23 11.44 14.33
CA THR A 513 30.89 11.85 15.69
C THR A 513 29.88 10.88 16.28
N LYS A 514 29.92 10.69 17.60
CA LYS A 514 28.96 9.81 18.26
C LYS A 514 27.51 10.28 18.10
N MET A 515 27.27 11.59 18.09
CA MET A 515 25.94 12.13 17.83
C MET A 515 25.46 11.81 16.41
N GLY A 516 26.33 12.00 15.40
CA GLY A 516 25.99 11.68 14.01
C GLY A 516 25.74 10.19 13.77
N GLU A 517 26.57 9.32 14.37
CA GLU A 517 26.37 7.86 14.35
C GLU A 517 25.01 7.47 14.95
N LEU A 518 24.68 7.96 16.15
CA LEU A 518 23.41 7.69 16.80
C LEU A 518 22.22 8.18 15.97
N ILE A 519 22.31 9.38 15.39
CA ILE A 519 21.25 9.92 14.52
C ILE A 519 21.07 9.04 13.29
N ALA A 520 22.14 8.76 12.54
CA ALA A 520 22.07 7.97 11.32
C ALA A 520 21.50 6.57 11.59
N ARG A 521 21.96 5.90 12.64
CA ARG A 521 21.49 4.56 13.02
C ARG A 521 20.04 4.56 13.49
N THR A 522 19.63 5.52 14.33
CA THR A 522 18.25 5.60 14.83
C THR A 522 17.28 5.91 13.69
N VAL A 523 17.67 6.78 12.74
CA VAL A 523 16.87 7.08 11.55
C VAL A 523 16.81 5.90 10.60
N HIS A 524 17.94 5.21 10.37
CA HIS A 524 18.00 3.99 9.57
C HIS A 524 16.99 2.94 10.06
N ASP A 525 17.07 2.59 11.35
CA ASP A 525 16.19 1.59 11.96
C ASP A 525 14.72 2.05 11.90
N GLY A 526 14.47 3.36 12.09
CA GLY A 526 13.13 3.94 12.03
C GLY A 526 12.52 3.94 10.63
N VAL A 527 13.33 4.16 9.59
CA VAL A 527 12.90 4.08 8.19
C VAL A 527 12.60 2.62 7.81
N ILE A 528 13.44 1.66 8.21
CA ILE A 528 13.16 0.24 7.98
C ILE A 528 11.81 -0.16 8.57
N GLU A 529 11.58 0.17 9.84
CA GLU A 529 10.33 -0.18 10.52
C GLU A 529 9.12 0.55 9.91
N ALA A 530 9.22 1.85 9.64
CA ALA A 530 8.12 2.63 9.07
C ALA A 530 7.75 2.12 7.66
N VAL A 531 8.74 1.81 6.81
CA VAL A 531 8.50 1.22 5.49
C VAL A 531 7.84 -0.15 5.60
N ALA A 532 8.28 -1.00 6.54
CA ALA A 532 7.65 -2.30 6.77
C ALA A 532 6.19 -2.15 7.23
N ARG A 533 5.89 -1.23 8.16
CA ARG A 533 4.54 -0.99 8.68
C ARG A 533 3.59 -0.31 7.69
N GLN A 534 4.10 0.56 6.81
CA GLN A 534 3.28 1.29 5.84
C GLN A 534 3.15 0.57 4.50
N SER A 535 4.27 0.02 4.01
CA SER A 535 4.40 -0.49 2.64
C SER A 535 4.55 -2.01 2.56
N GLY A 536 4.75 -2.69 3.70
CA GLY A 536 4.97 -4.14 3.75
C GLY A 536 6.29 -4.61 3.17
N ILE A 537 7.17 -3.68 2.75
CA ILE A 537 8.49 -4.04 2.20
C ILE A 537 9.43 -4.37 3.36
N ARG A 538 9.96 -5.58 3.31
CA ARG A 538 10.92 -6.14 4.29
C ARG A 538 12.19 -6.57 3.56
N PRO A 539 13.35 -6.66 4.24
CA PRO A 539 14.60 -7.11 3.60
C PRO A 539 14.45 -8.49 2.96
N GLN A 540 13.83 -9.43 3.68
CA GLN A 540 13.48 -10.77 3.19
C GLN A 540 12.09 -10.74 2.55
N ARG A 541 12.04 -11.09 1.26
CA ARG A 541 10.83 -11.27 0.43
C ARG A 541 11.18 -12.09 -0.80
N SER A 542 10.21 -12.78 -1.40
CA SER A 542 10.42 -13.65 -2.56
C SER A 542 10.98 -12.90 -3.78
N VAL A 543 11.59 -13.63 -4.72
CA VAL A 543 11.98 -13.00 -5.99
C VAL A 543 10.76 -12.54 -6.78
N LEU A 544 9.60 -13.18 -6.63
CA LEU A 544 8.33 -12.76 -7.24
C LEU A 544 7.93 -11.35 -6.80
N ALA A 545 8.00 -11.07 -5.49
CA ALA A 545 7.78 -9.73 -4.95
C ALA A 545 8.76 -8.71 -5.54
N ARG A 546 10.05 -9.07 -5.66
CA ARG A 546 11.08 -8.19 -6.24
C ARG A 546 10.90 -7.90 -7.73
N LEU A 547 10.34 -8.85 -8.48
CA LEU A 547 9.95 -8.66 -9.89
C LEU A 547 8.75 -7.74 -9.99
N ASP A 548 7.74 -7.91 -9.11
CA ASP A 548 6.56 -7.05 -9.07
C ASP A 548 6.93 -5.58 -8.79
N GLU A 549 7.82 -5.34 -7.82
CA GLU A 549 8.39 -4.01 -7.51
C GLU A 549 9.12 -3.40 -8.72
N ARG A 550 9.73 -4.23 -9.57
CA ARG A 550 10.42 -3.84 -10.81
C ARG A 550 9.49 -3.73 -12.02
N ARG A 551 8.18 -3.96 -11.84
CA ARG A 551 7.15 -4.05 -12.87
C ARG A 551 7.40 -5.14 -13.93
N VAL A 552 8.15 -6.19 -13.57
CA VAL A 552 8.39 -7.35 -14.42
C VAL A 552 7.25 -8.36 -14.24
N ARG A 553 6.28 -8.32 -15.16
CA ARG A 553 5.05 -9.13 -15.08
C ARG A 553 5.25 -10.50 -15.72
N LEU A 554 5.46 -11.54 -14.91
CA LEU A 554 5.65 -12.92 -15.38
C LEU A 554 4.52 -13.42 -16.28
N GLY A 555 3.26 -13.11 -15.97
CA GLY A 555 2.13 -13.48 -16.83
C GLY A 555 2.22 -12.91 -18.25
N ARG A 556 2.75 -11.69 -18.42
CA ARG A 556 2.96 -11.08 -19.74
C ARG A 556 4.12 -11.77 -20.48
N LEU A 557 5.21 -12.04 -19.78
CA LEU A 557 6.37 -12.75 -20.33
C LEU A 557 6.00 -14.16 -20.76
N ALA A 558 5.21 -14.85 -19.95
CA ALA A 558 4.67 -16.17 -20.26
C ALA A 558 3.78 -16.15 -21.50
N ALA A 559 2.82 -15.23 -21.58
CA ALA A 559 1.95 -15.09 -22.75
C ALA A 559 2.74 -14.83 -24.05
N LEU A 560 3.76 -13.97 -23.98
CA LEU A 560 4.66 -13.70 -25.10
C LEU A 560 5.46 -14.94 -25.50
N ALA A 561 5.97 -15.69 -24.52
CA ALA A 561 6.68 -16.94 -24.77
C ALA A 561 5.77 -18.01 -25.39
N GLU A 562 4.54 -18.15 -24.91
CA GLU A 562 3.55 -19.09 -25.47
C GLU A 562 3.21 -18.73 -26.93
N GLU A 563 3.03 -17.45 -27.24
CA GLU A 563 2.80 -16.97 -28.60
C GLU A 563 3.98 -17.27 -29.53
N ARG A 564 5.21 -17.03 -29.08
CA ARG A 564 6.41 -17.13 -29.93
C ARG A 564 6.99 -18.53 -30.03
N CYS A 565 6.94 -19.29 -28.94
CA CYS A 565 7.62 -20.58 -28.80
C CYS A 565 6.67 -21.77 -28.58
N GLY A 566 5.36 -21.52 -28.47
CA GLY A 566 4.35 -22.51 -28.11
C GLY A 566 4.32 -22.80 -26.61
N GLY A 567 3.55 -23.82 -26.22
CA GLY A 567 3.38 -24.26 -24.83
C GLY A 567 2.08 -23.73 -24.23
N ALA A 568 1.80 -24.13 -22.99
CA ALA A 568 0.68 -23.61 -22.23
C ALA A 568 0.97 -23.61 -20.72
N GLY A 569 0.37 -22.67 -20.00
CA GLY A 569 0.48 -22.59 -18.55
C GLY A 569 1.86 -22.14 -18.05
N LEU A 570 2.65 -21.43 -18.87
CA LEU A 570 3.99 -20.99 -18.50
C LEU A 570 3.99 -20.00 -17.34
N GLY A 571 2.96 -19.16 -17.20
CA GLY A 571 2.88 -18.17 -16.11
C GLY A 571 2.84 -18.85 -14.73
N PRO A 572 1.83 -19.68 -14.45
CA PRO A 572 1.79 -20.58 -13.30
C PRO A 572 3.09 -21.35 -13.03
N ALA A 573 3.68 -21.95 -14.07
CA ALA A 573 4.89 -22.75 -13.92
C ALA A 573 6.12 -21.91 -13.55
N LEU A 574 6.25 -20.69 -14.12
CA LEU A 574 7.29 -19.75 -13.73
C LEU A 574 7.12 -19.27 -12.28
N GLU A 575 5.88 -18.99 -11.84
CA GLU A 575 5.64 -18.60 -10.46
C GLU A 575 6.04 -19.70 -9.48
N ASP A 576 5.66 -20.96 -9.75
CA ASP A 576 6.00 -22.09 -8.89
C ASP A 576 7.51 -22.35 -8.84
N ILE A 577 8.18 -22.35 -9.99
CA ILE A 577 9.61 -22.66 -10.04
C ILE A 577 10.46 -21.59 -9.34
N LEU A 578 10.04 -20.32 -9.41
CA LEU A 578 10.70 -19.21 -8.75
C LEU A 578 10.48 -19.18 -7.23
N LEU A 579 9.64 -20.06 -6.68
CA LEU A 579 9.59 -20.32 -5.25
C LEU A 579 10.58 -21.39 -4.81
N THR A 580 11.30 -22.03 -5.75
CA THR A 580 12.28 -23.07 -5.46
C THR A 580 13.69 -22.45 -5.30
N PRO A 581 14.43 -22.77 -4.21
CA PRO A 581 15.65 -22.03 -3.84
C PRO A 581 16.72 -21.84 -4.93
N PRO A 582 17.05 -22.83 -5.79
CA PRO A 582 18.07 -22.65 -6.82
C PRO A 582 17.69 -21.59 -7.87
N TYR A 583 16.41 -21.55 -8.26
CA TYR A 583 15.92 -20.64 -9.30
C TYR A 583 15.61 -19.24 -8.73
N ASP A 584 15.09 -19.17 -7.49
CA ASP A 584 15.01 -17.91 -6.72
C ASP A 584 16.40 -17.27 -6.59
N GLY A 585 17.41 -18.04 -6.16
CA GLY A 585 18.78 -17.57 -5.99
C GLY A 585 19.43 -17.12 -7.30
N LEU A 586 19.25 -17.88 -8.38
CA LEU A 586 19.74 -17.51 -9.72
C LEU A 586 19.13 -16.17 -10.17
N LEU A 587 17.81 -16.02 -10.02
CA LEU A 587 17.13 -14.81 -10.47
C LEU A 587 17.47 -13.58 -9.60
N ARG A 588 17.65 -13.76 -8.28
CA ARG A 588 18.19 -12.69 -7.42
C ARG A 588 19.60 -12.26 -7.83
N THR A 589 20.44 -13.22 -8.22
CA THR A 589 21.80 -12.92 -8.70
C THR A 589 21.73 -12.13 -10.01
N ALA A 590 20.82 -12.50 -10.92
CA ALA A 590 20.58 -11.75 -12.15
C ALA A 590 20.11 -10.31 -11.88
N LEU A 591 19.18 -10.12 -10.92
CA LEU A 591 18.74 -8.79 -10.51
C LEU A 591 19.88 -7.94 -9.93
N ALA A 592 20.68 -8.51 -9.03
CA ALA A 592 21.81 -7.82 -8.43
C ALA A 592 22.89 -7.45 -9.47
N ALA A 593 23.18 -8.36 -10.41
CA ALA A 593 24.11 -8.11 -11.50
C ALA A 593 23.61 -7.02 -12.44
N ALA A 594 22.31 -7.03 -12.77
CA ALA A 594 21.69 -5.97 -13.56
C ALA A 594 21.76 -4.60 -12.85
N ASP A 595 21.45 -4.55 -11.56
CA ASP A 595 21.56 -3.33 -10.74
C ASP A 595 23.01 -2.82 -10.66
N ALA A 596 24.01 -3.72 -10.71
CA ALA A 596 25.43 -3.39 -10.73
C ALA A 596 26.00 -3.07 -12.14
N GLY A 597 25.18 -3.15 -13.19
CA GLY A 597 25.62 -2.93 -14.57
C GLY A 597 26.55 -4.02 -15.13
N VAL A 598 26.50 -5.24 -14.58
CA VAL A 598 27.29 -6.37 -15.06
C VAL A 598 26.57 -7.02 -16.25
N ASP A 599 27.17 -6.95 -17.44
CA ASP A 599 26.56 -7.34 -18.71
C ASP A 599 27.28 -8.50 -19.43
N ASP A 600 27.98 -9.38 -18.69
CA ASP A 600 28.64 -10.57 -19.25
C ASP A 600 27.63 -11.57 -19.84
N THR A 601 27.24 -11.31 -21.08
CA THR A 601 26.24 -12.10 -21.80
C THR A 601 26.69 -13.55 -22.03
N VAL A 602 27.99 -13.84 -22.04
CA VAL A 602 28.50 -15.20 -22.20
C VAL A 602 28.21 -16.01 -20.93
N LEU A 603 28.59 -15.47 -19.77
CA LEU A 603 28.27 -16.08 -18.48
C LEU A 603 26.77 -16.31 -18.32
N TRP A 604 25.95 -15.30 -18.61
CA TRP A 604 24.50 -15.39 -18.43
C TRP A 604 23.83 -16.37 -19.40
N ARG A 605 24.36 -16.55 -20.62
CA ARG A 605 23.89 -17.61 -21.54
C ARG A 605 24.20 -19.00 -21.01
N GLU A 606 25.38 -19.21 -20.45
CA GLU A 606 25.76 -20.51 -19.86
C GLU A 606 24.92 -20.82 -18.61
N LEU A 607 24.69 -19.84 -17.73
CA LEU A 607 23.82 -19.99 -16.57
C LEU A 607 22.37 -20.28 -16.97
N ALA A 608 21.84 -19.53 -17.94
CA ALA A 608 20.49 -19.73 -18.48
C ALA A 608 20.34 -21.14 -19.08
N ARG A 609 21.34 -21.61 -19.83
CA ARG A 609 21.36 -22.96 -20.40
C ARG A 609 21.40 -24.03 -19.33
N SER A 610 22.24 -23.85 -18.30
CA SER A 610 22.33 -24.78 -17.18
C SER A 610 20.99 -24.90 -16.45
N ALA A 611 20.32 -23.77 -16.19
CA ALA A 611 18.98 -23.74 -15.60
C ALA A 611 17.94 -24.45 -16.49
N ALA A 612 17.96 -24.19 -17.81
CA ALA A 612 17.09 -24.84 -18.78
C ALA A 612 17.27 -26.37 -18.78
N LEU A 613 18.52 -26.85 -18.81
CA LEU A 613 18.84 -28.28 -18.77
C LEU A 613 18.40 -28.93 -17.46
N SER A 614 18.53 -28.23 -16.33
CA SER A 614 18.06 -28.71 -15.04
C SER A 614 16.54 -28.89 -15.03
N LEU A 615 15.80 -27.90 -15.53
CA LEU A 615 14.33 -27.93 -15.59
C LEU A 615 13.79 -28.95 -16.57
N ALA A 616 14.40 -29.06 -17.76
CA ALA A 616 13.90 -29.93 -18.81
C ALA A 616 13.82 -31.41 -18.39
N GLY A 617 14.61 -31.85 -17.40
CA GLY A 617 14.56 -33.22 -16.89
C GLY A 617 14.70 -34.28 -18.00
N SER A 618 13.68 -35.12 -18.18
CA SER A 618 13.61 -36.11 -19.27
C SER A 618 13.46 -35.48 -20.67
N GLY A 619 12.99 -34.24 -20.75
CA GLY A 619 12.84 -33.44 -21.96
C GLY A 619 14.11 -32.74 -22.44
N ARG A 620 15.28 -33.01 -21.84
CA ARG A 620 16.59 -32.41 -22.25
C ARG A 620 16.88 -32.55 -23.74
N GLY A 621 16.45 -33.65 -24.37
CA GLY A 621 16.62 -33.87 -25.82
C GLY A 621 15.84 -32.89 -26.70
N ASN A 622 14.86 -32.17 -26.13
CA ASN A 622 14.09 -31.13 -26.83
C ASN A 622 14.79 -29.77 -26.82
N LEU A 623 15.86 -29.59 -26.04
CA LEU A 623 16.65 -28.36 -26.03
C LEU A 623 17.66 -28.37 -27.17
N GLY A 624 17.62 -27.33 -28.01
CA GLY A 624 18.59 -27.11 -29.07
C GLY A 624 19.99 -26.80 -28.54
N ARG A 625 20.96 -26.70 -29.45
CA ARG A 625 22.31 -26.24 -29.11
C ARG A 625 22.28 -24.81 -28.54
N ASP A 626 21.42 -23.97 -29.07
CA ASP A 626 21.16 -22.62 -28.56
C ASP A 626 19.72 -22.55 -28.06
N LEU A 627 19.49 -21.80 -26.98
CA LEU A 627 18.15 -21.59 -26.44
C LEU A 627 17.36 -20.70 -27.41
N ARG A 628 16.07 -21.02 -27.60
CA ARG A 628 15.17 -20.16 -28.38
C ARG A 628 14.99 -18.85 -27.63
N ASP A 629 14.99 -17.73 -28.33
CA ASP A 629 14.61 -16.45 -27.73
C ASP A 629 13.08 -16.38 -27.66
N CYS A 630 12.52 -16.80 -26.53
CA CYS A 630 11.08 -16.81 -26.28
C CYS A 630 10.60 -15.55 -25.56
N VAL A 631 11.49 -14.89 -24.81
CA VAL A 631 11.14 -13.73 -23.99
C VAL A 631 11.26 -12.41 -24.76
N ALA A 632 12.21 -12.25 -25.71
CA ALA A 632 12.51 -11.01 -26.48
C ALA A 632 11.88 -9.72 -25.94
N ASP A 633 12.34 -9.30 -24.76
CA ASP A 633 11.96 -8.02 -24.17
C ASP A 633 13.20 -7.16 -24.09
N ASP A 634 13.37 -6.28 -25.08
CA ASP A 634 14.52 -5.36 -25.18
C ASP A 634 14.58 -4.36 -24.01
N THR A 635 13.54 -4.28 -23.18
CA THR A 635 13.54 -3.45 -21.97
C THR A 635 14.19 -4.15 -20.78
N LEU A 636 14.30 -5.49 -20.80
CA LEU A 636 14.91 -6.23 -19.71
C LEU A 636 16.45 -6.18 -19.78
N PRO A 637 17.14 -5.91 -18.66
CA PRO A 637 18.59 -6.02 -18.61
C PRO A 637 19.08 -7.42 -18.99
N PRO A 638 20.22 -7.56 -19.69
CA PRO A 638 20.69 -8.85 -20.22
C PRO A 638 20.75 -9.99 -19.18
N PRO A 639 21.27 -9.78 -17.95
CA PRO A 639 21.26 -10.83 -16.91
C PRO A 639 19.86 -11.39 -16.65
N LEU A 640 18.88 -10.51 -16.55
CA LEU A 640 17.50 -10.85 -16.24
C LEU A 640 16.81 -11.50 -17.43
N ALA A 641 16.96 -10.92 -18.62
CA ALA A 641 16.36 -11.43 -19.86
C ALA A 641 16.84 -12.86 -20.17
N LEU A 642 18.16 -13.09 -20.13
CA LEU A 642 18.75 -14.40 -20.41
C LEU A 642 18.32 -15.45 -19.38
N THR A 643 18.33 -15.09 -18.09
CA THR A 643 17.90 -16.00 -17.02
C THR A 643 16.45 -16.43 -17.20
N LEU A 644 15.53 -15.47 -17.37
CA LEU A 644 14.11 -15.77 -17.60
C LEU A 644 13.89 -16.59 -18.87
N ASN A 645 14.62 -16.28 -19.95
CA ASN A 645 14.55 -17.05 -21.19
C ASN A 645 15.03 -18.50 -21.00
N GLY A 646 16.07 -18.73 -20.19
CA GLY A 646 16.52 -20.07 -19.80
C GLY A 646 15.45 -20.86 -19.05
N LEU A 647 14.79 -20.24 -18.07
CA LEU A 647 13.69 -20.86 -17.32
C LEU A 647 12.53 -21.26 -18.24
N VAL A 648 12.11 -20.34 -19.12
CA VAL A 648 11.06 -20.59 -20.12
C VAL A 648 11.41 -21.76 -21.04
N ASN A 649 12.63 -21.79 -21.59
CA ASN A 649 13.05 -22.89 -22.47
C ASN A 649 13.08 -24.23 -21.73
N GLY A 650 13.51 -24.24 -20.47
CA GLY A 650 13.50 -25.44 -19.63
C GLY A 650 12.09 -26.00 -19.43
N LEU A 651 11.13 -25.14 -19.07
CA LEU A 651 9.73 -25.51 -18.90
C LEU A 651 9.09 -25.99 -20.21
N LEU A 652 9.38 -25.32 -21.33
CA LEU A 652 8.89 -25.77 -22.65
C LEU A 652 9.46 -27.13 -23.05
N ALA A 653 10.72 -27.39 -22.75
CA ALA A 653 11.35 -28.67 -23.05
C ALA A 653 10.77 -29.81 -22.21
N GLU A 654 10.40 -29.54 -20.96
CA GLU A 654 9.71 -30.48 -20.06
C GLU A 654 8.32 -30.87 -20.60
N GLN A 655 7.56 -29.93 -21.16
CA GLN A 655 6.23 -30.18 -21.74
C GLN A 655 6.27 -31.07 -23.01
N GLY A 656 7.42 -31.20 -23.66
CA GLY A 656 7.57 -31.92 -24.93
C GLY A 656 7.16 -31.10 -26.16
N PRO A 657 7.35 -31.64 -27.39
CA PRO A 657 6.97 -30.94 -28.61
C PRO A 657 5.46 -30.72 -28.65
N VAL A 658 5.07 -29.44 -28.73
CA VAL A 658 3.68 -29.05 -29.03
C VAL A 658 3.38 -29.56 -30.43
N ARG A 659 2.48 -30.56 -30.56
CA ARG A 659 1.99 -30.97 -31.87
C ARG A 659 1.28 -29.77 -32.48
N PRO A 660 1.67 -29.28 -33.67
CA PRO A 660 0.88 -28.27 -34.36
C PRO A 660 -0.51 -28.87 -34.63
N TRP A 661 -1.54 -28.13 -34.27
CA TRP A 661 -2.93 -28.45 -34.61
C TRP A 661 -3.18 -28.26 -36.10
#